data_AF-A0A2M8THI5-F1
#
_entry.id   AF-A0A2M8THI5-F1
#
_cell.length_a   1.000
_cell.length_b   1.000
_cell.length_c   1.000
_cell.angle_alpha   90.00
_cell.angle_beta   90.00
_cell.angle_gamma   90.00
#
_symmetry.space_group_name_H-M   'P 1'
#
loop_
_entity.id
_entity.type
_entity.pdbx_description
1 polymer ?
#
loop_
_entity_poly.entity_id
_entity_poly.type
_entity_poly.pdbx_seq_one_letter_code
_entity_poly.pdbx_strand_id
1 'polypeptide(L)'
;MLRKSSVFLLTLALTLGFSVSTSTANIKAATTSALAKTPGYSNPLITQKFGADPWAMVYNGRVYLYMSSDSFEYKNGQIADNDYNNIKTISVISSDDMVNWTDHGEIPVAGYSGAARWASNSWAPAVTHKVINGKEKFFLYFANSGGGIGVLTSDSPIGPWKDPIGRPLITGSTPGASGSPWLFDPAVLVDDDGTGYLYFGGGVPGGNHPSQSQAANPRSARVIKLSSDMTHTVGSAAAIDSPFMFEDSGIHKYNGKYYYSYCSNFSGNHPYGAPPAGDVAYMTSNSPMGPFNYQGVFLKNPGTFFGVGGNNHHSVFQFKNQWYVTYHAQTLGKAMGITKGYRSPMINKLSYSANGSINNVTEDMKGVPQVTNLNPYVRNEAETIGWNAGISTEKCSAPGSMVSSINMDVTNIKDGNWLAVSKADFGNGADSFKANIASTVGGKIEIHLDSVDGQVIGTLNVNPTGGEQQWKEMQCNVKKVSGVHNIFFKFTGSSNKKLFNIDYWQFGGGSTGTNTDPGTNPGTNPSSVVLNNGWYYIKNLNAQKYLQVAGNIGRATQNVELDAGSGAAGQKWYLNNIGNGCVTLKSALGNFMLDVCNGANNDGTNVQIYNAYGHTPQQFSLKPSSKSGIYAITTMCSNGTKALDDSNFATTDGTNVCQWSYTGNNNQLWSFEPTNN
;
A
#
# COMPACT_ATOMS: atom_id res chain seq x y z
N MET A 1 2.53 -36.98 82.30
CA MET A 1 3.19 -38.21 81.81
C MET A 1 2.81 -38.45 80.37
N LEU A 2 3.80 -38.86 79.58
CA LEU A 2 3.76 -39.05 78.13
C LEU A 2 2.53 -39.81 77.59
N ARG A 3 2.05 -39.39 76.41
CA ARG A 3 1.47 -40.32 75.44
C ARG A 3 1.95 -39.97 74.04
N LYS A 4 2.62 -40.94 73.41
CA LYS A 4 2.77 -41.08 71.97
C LYS A 4 1.46 -41.62 71.38
N SER A 5 1.12 -41.23 70.15
CA SER A 5 0.87 -42.14 69.02
C SER A 5 0.54 -41.37 67.75
N SER A 6 1.09 -41.87 66.65
CA SER A 6 1.15 -41.31 65.30
C SER A 6 -0.18 -41.31 64.54
N VAL A 7 -0.38 -40.35 63.62
CA VAL A 7 -1.23 -40.50 62.42
C VAL A 7 -0.64 -39.69 61.25
N PHE A 8 -0.55 -40.35 60.09
CA PHE A 8 -0.21 -39.82 58.77
C PHE A 8 -1.24 -38.77 58.30
N LEU A 9 -0.79 -37.62 57.77
CA LEU A 9 -1.63 -36.75 56.92
C LEU A 9 -0.98 -36.55 55.56
N LEU A 10 -1.72 -36.98 54.53
CA LEU A 10 -1.45 -36.81 53.12
C LEU A 10 -1.92 -35.39 52.71
N THR A 11 -1.02 -34.45 52.50
CA THR A 11 -1.37 -33.11 51.97
C THR A 11 -1.39 -33.13 50.44
N LEU A 12 -2.60 -33.07 49.90
CA LEU A 12 -2.94 -32.87 48.50
C LEU A 12 -2.58 -31.44 48.08
N ALA A 13 -1.57 -31.27 47.21
CA ALA A 13 -1.27 -29.98 46.60
C ALA A 13 -2.21 -29.73 45.42
N LEU A 14 -3.14 -28.79 45.59
CA LEU A 14 -4.07 -28.37 44.54
C LEU A 14 -3.38 -27.31 43.66
N THR A 15 -2.73 -27.73 42.57
CA THR A 15 -2.32 -26.82 41.50
C THR A 15 -3.53 -26.49 40.63
N LEU A 16 -4.08 -25.28 40.77
CA LEU A 16 -5.00 -24.72 39.78
C LEU A 16 -4.24 -24.43 38.47
N GLY A 17 -4.30 -25.38 37.54
CA GLY A 17 -3.95 -25.13 36.15
C GLY A 17 -5.05 -24.33 35.47
N PHE A 18 -4.86 -23.02 35.29
CA PHE A 18 -5.63 -22.27 34.30
C PHE A 18 -5.17 -22.72 32.91
N SER A 19 -5.88 -23.68 32.32
CA SER A 19 -5.77 -23.96 30.89
C SER A 19 -6.39 -22.79 30.14
N VAL A 20 -5.55 -21.92 29.58
CA VAL A 20 -5.99 -20.99 28.54
C VAL A 20 -6.33 -21.84 27.32
N SER A 21 -7.59 -22.23 27.19
CA SER A 21 -8.08 -22.78 25.93
C SER A 21 -8.05 -21.66 24.91
N THR A 22 -7.02 -21.63 24.07
CA THR A 22 -7.07 -20.88 22.82
C THR A 22 -8.17 -21.51 21.98
N SER A 23 -9.39 -20.97 22.06
CA SER A 23 -10.44 -21.28 21.12
C SER A 23 -10.04 -20.65 19.78
N THR A 24 -9.18 -21.34 19.03
CA THR A 24 -9.09 -21.11 17.59
C THR A 24 -10.46 -21.46 17.04
N ALA A 25 -11.20 -20.46 16.58
CA ALA A 25 -12.38 -20.69 15.78
C ALA A 25 -11.93 -21.56 14.59
N ASN A 26 -12.29 -22.84 14.62
CA ASN A 26 -12.19 -23.71 13.46
C ASN A 26 -13.22 -23.18 12.46
N ILE A 27 -12.79 -22.22 11.63
CA ILE A 27 -13.49 -21.91 10.39
C ILE A 27 -13.43 -23.21 9.59
N LYS A 28 -14.56 -23.92 9.52
CA LYS A 28 -14.74 -24.97 8.52
C LYS A 28 -14.40 -24.32 7.19
N ALA A 29 -13.34 -24.75 6.52
CA ALA A 29 -13.08 -24.32 5.16
C ALA A 29 -14.35 -24.66 4.38
N ALA A 30 -15.13 -23.64 4.01
CA ALA A 30 -16.19 -23.83 3.04
C ALA A 30 -15.51 -24.46 1.82
N THR A 31 -16.13 -25.45 1.20
CA THR A 31 -15.69 -25.96 -0.10
C THR A 31 -15.89 -24.84 -1.12
N THR A 32 -14.96 -23.89 -1.18
CA THR A 32 -15.02 -22.74 -2.07
C THR A 32 -14.42 -23.12 -3.42
N SER A 33 -15.02 -22.64 -4.50
CA SER A 33 -14.47 -22.74 -5.86
C SER A 33 -13.34 -21.72 -6.16
N ALA A 34 -12.88 -20.96 -5.16
CA ALA A 34 -11.79 -20.01 -5.32
C ALA A 34 -10.47 -20.72 -5.66
N LEU A 35 -9.74 -20.18 -6.63
CA LEU A 35 -8.43 -20.69 -7.05
C LEU A 35 -7.31 -19.90 -6.36
N ALA A 36 -6.33 -20.60 -5.80
CA ALA A 36 -5.13 -20.08 -5.12
C ALA A 36 -5.37 -19.17 -3.89
N LYS A 37 -6.08 -18.03 -4.02
CA LYS A 37 -6.40 -17.10 -2.94
C LYS A 37 -7.78 -17.42 -2.37
N THR A 38 -7.84 -18.28 -1.36
CA THR A 38 -9.09 -18.64 -0.68
C THR A 38 -9.39 -17.69 0.49
N PRO A 39 -10.67 -17.52 0.91
CA PRO A 39 -11.03 -16.65 2.01
C PRO A 39 -10.18 -16.86 3.28
N GLY A 40 -9.63 -15.76 3.80
CA GLY A 40 -8.71 -15.76 4.93
C GLY A 40 -7.21 -15.80 4.57
N TYR A 41 -6.86 -15.98 3.30
CA TYR A 41 -5.51 -15.81 2.76
C TYR A 41 -5.41 -14.51 1.96
N SER A 42 -4.25 -13.86 2.01
CA SER A 42 -3.98 -12.61 1.29
C SER A 42 -3.11 -12.80 0.04
N ASN A 43 -2.48 -13.97 -0.14
CA ASN A 43 -1.66 -14.30 -1.30
C ASN A 43 -2.27 -15.46 -2.14
N PRO A 44 -2.07 -15.47 -3.48
CA PRO A 44 -1.61 -14.33 -4.28
C PRO A 44 -2.59 -13.16 -4.16
N LEU A 45 -2.15 -11.94 -4.50
CA LEU A 45 -2.97 -10.75 -4.24
C LEU A 45 -4.26 -10.73 -5.08
N ILE A 46 -4.19 -11.28 -6.29
CA ILE A 46 -5.28 -11.38 -7.27
C ILE A 46 -5.27 -12.75 -7.95
N THR A 47 -6.42 -13.17 -8.49
CA THR A 47 -6.60 -14.50 -9.11
C THR A 47 -7.42 -14.48 -10.40
N GLN A 48 -8.03 -13.34 -10.73
CA GLN A 48 -8.76 -13.12 -11.98
C GLN A 48 -7.85 -12.92 -13.19
N LYS A 49 -6.54 -12.68 -12.96
CA LYS A 49 -5.47 -12.57 -13.96
C LYS A 49 -4.11 -12.89 -13.32
N PHE A 50 -3.10 -13.05 -14.17
CA PHE A 50 -1.70 -13.15 -13.74
C PHE A 50 -1.08 -11.76 -13.58
N GLY A 51 0.10 -11.72 -12.97
CA GLY A 51 0.85 -10.49 -12.73
C GLY A 51 2.26 -10.82 -12.29
N ALA A 52 3.23 -10.36 -13.05
CA ALA A 52 4.64 -10.62 -12.85
C ALA A 52 5.42 -9.36 -12.48
N ASP A 53 6.67 -9.56 -12.07
CA ASP A 53 7.65 -8.49 -11.82
C ASP A 53 7.07 -7.30 -11.02
N PRO A 54 6.48 -7.54 -9.82
CA PRO A 54 5.68 -6.53 -9.17
C PRO A 54 6.54 -5.41 -8.59
N TRP A 55 6.14 -4.17 -8.84
CA TRP A 55 6.71 -2.98 -8.23
C TRP A 55 5.67 -2.23 -7.41
N ALA A 56 6.03 -1.85 -6.19
CA ALA A 56 5.14 -1.14 -5.28
C ALA A 56 5.45 0.36 -5.22
N MET A 57 4.43 1.20 -5.37
CA MET A 57 4.48 2.63 -5.09
C MET A 57 3.40 2.99 -4.06
N VAL A 58 3.79 3.63 -2.97
CA VAL A 58 2.85 4.13 -1.96
C VAL A 58 2.54 5.59 -2.22
N TYR A 59 1.26 5.92 -2.35
CA TYR A 59 0.79 7.27 -2.60
C TYR A 59 -0.60 7.48 -2.00
N ASN A 60 -0.79 8.60 -1.29
CA ASN A 60 -2.06 9.01 -0.67
C ASN A 60 -2.80 7.90 0.07
N GLY A 61 -2.10 7.20 0.97
CA GLY A 61 -2.70 6.18 1.84
C GLY A 61 -3.02 4.85 1.15
N ARG A 62 -2.62 4.67 -0.12
CA ARG A 62 -2.75 3.43 -0.88
C ARG A 62 -1.38 2.90 -1.31
N VAL A 63 -1.27 1.59 -1.46
CA VAL A 63 -0.20 0.94 -2.20
C VAL A 63 -0.72 0.58 -3.60
N TYR A 64 0.04 0.95 -4.63
CA TYR A 64 -0.18 0.60 -6.02
C TYR A 64 0.87 -0.43 -6.44
N LEU A 65 0.44 -1.53 -7.03
CA LEU A 65 1.33 -2.53 -7.62
C LEU A 65 1.23 -2.47 -9.14
N TYR A 66 2.38 -2.34 -9.79
CA TYR A 66 2.55 -2.36 -11.23
C TYR A 66 3.24 -3.66 -11.60
N MET A 67 2.74 -4.35 -12.63
CA MET A 67 3.19 -5.70 -12.96
C MET A 67 3.34 -5.87 -14.46
N SER A 68 4.36 -6.60 -14.90
CA SER A 68 4.36 -7.20 -16.23
C SER A 68 3.06 -8.01 -16.41
N SER A 69 2.29 -7.72 -17.46
CA SER A 69 1.03 -8.41 -17.74
C SER A 69 1.27 -9.81 -18.33
N ASP A 70 1.69 -10.76 -17.48
CA ASP A 70 1.74 -12.17 -17.84
C ASP A 70 0.35 -12.62 -18.34
N SER A 71 0.31 -13.30 -19.48
CA SER A 71 -0.91 -13.84 -20.07
C SER A 71 -0.60 -15.13 -20.80
N PHE A 72 -1.59 -16.04 -20.91
CA PHE A 72 -1.35 -17.33 -21.54
C PHE A 72 -0.92 -17.16 -23.00
N GLU A 73 0.11 -17.92 -23.36
CA GLU A 73 0.61 -18.06 -24.70
C GLU A 73 0.15 -19.40 -25.25
N TYR A 74 -0.09 -19.45 -26.55
CA TYR A 74 -0.63 -20.65 -27.20
C TYR A 74 0.26 -21.10 -28.35
N LYS A 75 0.60 -22.39 -28.35
CA LYS A 75 1.27 -23.06 -29.46
C LYS A 75 0.43 -24.26 -29.86
N ASN A 76 0.01 -24.31 -31.13
CA ASN A 76 -0.88 -25.36 -31.66
C ASN A 76 -2.17 -25.54 -30.84
N GLY A 77 -2.76 -24.45 -30.33
CA GLY A 77 -3.99 -24.46 -29.54
C GLY A 77 -3.83 -24.93 -28.08
N GLN A 78 -2.61 -25.23 -27.63
CA GLN A 78 -2.30 -25.59 -26.24
C GLN A 78 -1.52 -24.49 -25.54
N ILE A 79 -1.69 -24.39 -24.21
CA ILE A 79 -0.94 -23.43 -23.39
C ILE A 79 0.55 -23.77 -23.46
N ALA A 80 1.34 -22.83 -23.96
CA ALA A 80 2.78 -22.92 -24.08
C ALA A 80 3.49 -22.48 -22.78
N ASP A 81 4.81 -22.63 -22.76
CA ASP A 81 5.60 -21.97 -21.70
C ASP A 81 5.64 -20.46 -21.98
N ASN A 82 5.60 -19.65 -20.93
CA ASN A 82 5.70 -18.20 -21.02
C ASN A 82 7.09 -17.83 -21.55
N ASP A 83 7.15 -17.19 -22.72
CA ASP A 83 8.40 -16.76 -23.35
C ASP A 83 8.61 -15.23 -23.25
N TYR A 84 7.63 -14.53 -22.67
CA TYR A 84 7.62 -13.12 -22.34
C TYR A 84 7.59 -12.16 -23.55
N ASN A 85 7.62 -12.66 -24.79
CA ASN A 85 7.74 -11.85 -26.01
C ASN A 85 6.50 -11.00 -26.33
N ASN A 86 5.39 -11.27 -25.65
CA ASN A 86 4.10 -10.64 -25.89
C ASN A 86 3.66 -9.67 -24.77
N ILE A 87 4.52 -9.40 -23.79
CA ILE A 87 4.22 -8.50 -22.66
C ILE A 87 4.35 -7.04 -23.14
N LYS A 88 3.23 -6.46 -23.55
CA LYS A 88 3.12 -5.08 -24.07
C LYS A 88 2.42 -4.10 -23.14
N THR A 89 1.84 -4.62 -22.06
CA THR A 89 1.06 -3.84 -21.10
C THR A 89 1.60 -4.02 -19.70
N ILE A 90 1.27 -3.07 -18.84
CA ILE A 90 1.54 -3.12 -17.40
C ILE A 90 0.21 -3.16 -16.67
N SER A 91 -0.03 -4.24 -15.91
CA SER A 91 -1.20 -4.39 -15.05
C SER A 91 -1.03 -3.57 -13.78
N VAL A 92 -2.11 -2.92 -13.32
CA VAL A 92 -2.08 -2.09 -12.11
C VAL A 92 -3.19 -2.51 -11.15
N ILE A 93 -2.83 -2.75 -9.90
CA ILE A 93 -3.78 -2.96 -8.80
C ILE A 93 -3.45 -2.01 -7.65
N SER A 94 -4.41 -1.73 -6.76
CA SER A 94 -4.12 -0.96 -5.55
C SER A 94 -4.94 -1.40 -4.35
N SER A 95 -4.42 -1.14 -3.15
CA SER A 95 -5.12 -1.39 -1.90
C SER A 95 -4.76 -0.33 -0.87
N ASP A 96 -5.69 -0.02 0.05
CA ASP A 96 -5.40 0.70 1.29
C ASP A 96 -5.35 -0.24 2.50
N ASP A 97 -5.63 -1.54 2.33
CA ASP A 97 -5.79 -2.48 3.43
C ASP A 97 -5.03 -3.80 3.28
N MET A 98 -4.31 -4.01 2.16
CA MET A 98 -3.48 -5.16 1.81
C MET A 98 -4.25 -6.45 1.46
N VAL A 99 -5.59 -6.44 1.48
CA VAL A 99 -6.42 -7.64 1.21
C VAL A 99 -7.38 -7.41 0.07
N ASN A 100 -8.10 -6.30 0.08
CA ASN A 100 -9.00 -5.88 -0.97
C ASN A 100 -8.22 -5.09 -2.01
N TRP A 101 -8.12 -5.62 -3.22
CA TRP A 101 -7.36 -5.02 -4.31
C TRP A 101 -8.29 -4.52 -5.40
N THR A 102 -8.26 -3.22 -5.67
CA THR A 102 -8.90 -2.60 -6.83
C THR A 102 -8.07 -2.85 -8.07
N ASP A 103 -8.66 -3.46 -9.09
CA ASP A 103 -8.04 -3.68 -10.41
C ASP A 103 -8.18 -2.43 -11.29
N HIS A 104 -7.07 -1.80 -11.67
CA HIS A 104 -7.08 -0.62 -12.54
C HIS A 104 -6.87 -0.98 -14.02
N GLY A 105 -6.91 -2.27 -14.34
CA GLY A 105 -6.69 -2.77 -15.68
C GLY A 105 -5.23 -2.70 -16.12
N GLU A 106 -5.05 -2.48 -17.41
CA GLU A 106 -3.75 -2.56 -18.07
C GLU A 106 -3.42 -1.26 -18.80
N ILE A 107 -2.22 -0.75 -18.55
CA ILE A 107 -1.63 0.38 -19.27
C ILE A 107 -1.09 -0.15 -20.60
N PRO A 108 -1.57 0.33 -21.77
CA PRO A 108 -0.98 0.00 -23.05
C PRO A 108 0.34 0.75 -23.22
N VAL A 109 1.46 0.11 -22.86
CA VAL A 109 2.80 0.74 -22.89
C VAL A 109 3.42 0.61 -24.27
N ALA A 110 3.59 -0.60 -24.79
CA ALA A 110 4.35 -0.89 -26.00
C ALA A 110 3.45 -1.17 -27.22
N GLY A 111 4.04 -1.10 -28.41
CA GLY A 111 3.37 -1.36 -29.69
C GLY A 111 2.64 -0.17 -30.29
N TYR A 112 2.07 -0.37 -31.48
CA TYR A 112 1.48 0.71 -32.30
C TYR A 112 0.36 1.50 -31.60
N SER A 113 -0.43 0.82 -30.77
CA SER A 113 -1.50 1.40 -29.96
C SER A 113 -1.06 1.80 -28.54
N GLY A 114 0.20 1.56 -28.17
CA GLY A 114 0.76 1.90 -26.87
C GLY A 114 1.25 3.34 -26.77
N ALA A 115 1.51 3.79 -25.55
CA ALA A 115 2.08 5.11 -25.27
C ALA A 115 3.50 5.28 -25.85
N ALA A 116 4.35 4.24 -25.73
CA ALA A 116 5.69 4.17 -26.29
C ALA A 116 5.69 3.35 -27.59
N ARG A 117 5.33 3.98 -28.70
CA ARG A 117 5.17 3.31 -30.01
C ARG A 117 6.45 2.68 -30.57
N TRP A 118 7.61 3.10 -30.08
CA TRP A 118 8.92 2.56 -30.46
C TRP A 118 9.25 1.25 -29.74
N ALA A 119 8.58 0.95 -28.62
CA ALA A 119 8.86 -0.24 -27.81
C ALA A 119 8.09 -1.44 -28.35
N SER A 120 8.72 -2.62 -28.28
CA SER A 120 8.11 -3.90 -28.63
C SER A 120 7.53 -4.61 -27.41
N ASN A 121 8.12 -4.39 -26.24
CA ASN A 121 7.73 -4.96 -24.95
C ASN A 121 7.79 -3.92 -23.82
N SER A 122 7.18 -4.27 -22.69
CA SER A 122 7.18 -3.48 -21.45
C SER A 122 7.30 -4.38 -20.22
N TRP A 123 8.52 -4.89 -19.97
CA TRP A 123 8.81 -5.77 -18.84
C TRP A 123 9.20 -4.98 -17.59
N ALA A 124 9.00 -5.60 -16.42
CA ALA A 124 9.54 -5.21 -15.12
C ALA A 124 9.38 -3.71 -14.84
N PRO A 125 8.17 -3.25 -14.54
CA PRO A 125 7.93 -1.83 -14.32
C PRO A 125 8.65 -1.36 -13.06
N ALA A 126 9.11 -0.11 -13.06
CA ALA A 126 9.42 0.62 -11.84
C ALA A 126 8.73 1.97 -11.85
N VAL A 127 8.05 2.32 -10.76
CA VAL A 127 7.18 3.50 -10.71
C VAL A 127 7.48 4.34 -9.48
N THR A 128 7.56 5.65 -9.69
CA THR A 128 7.70 6.65 -8.62
C THR A 128 6.85 7.87 -8.91
N HIS A 129 6.66 8.70 -7.90
CA HIS A 129 6.10 10.03 -8.04
C HIS A 129 7.08 11.08 -7.55
N LYS A 130 6.90 12.32 -7.99
CA LYS A 130 7.69 13.49 -7.57
C LYS A 130 6.89 14.77 -7.83
N VAL A 131 6.90 15.68 -6.85
CA VAL A 131 6.39 17.04 -7.03
C VAL A 131 7.35 17.84 -7.90
N ILE A 132 6.88 18.32 -9.04
CA ILE A 132 7.61 19.18 -9.96
C ILE A 132 6.79 20.45 -10.17
N ASN A 133 7.38 21.61 -9.86
CA ASN A 133 6.72 22.92 -9.97
C ASN A 133 5.38 22.98 -9.21
N GLY A 134 5.34 22.39 -8.01
CA GLY A 134 4.14 22.37 -7.16
C GLY A 134 3.05 21.39 -7.60
N LYS A 135 3.28 20.58 -8.64
CA LYS A 135 2.34 19.58 -9.13
C LYS A 135 2.92 18.18 -8.98
N GLU A 136 2.14 17.25 -8.43
CA GLU A 136 2.50 15.84 -8.38
C GLU A 136 2.57 15.25 -9.79
N LYS A 137 3.61 14.46 -10.05
CA LYS A 137 3.87 13.78 -11.34
C LYS A 137 4.27 12.34 -11.08
N PHE A 138 3.82 11.45 -11.95
CA PHE A 138 4.11 10.02 -11.88
C PHE A 138 4.98 9.58 -13.05
N PHE A 139 5.92 8.67 -12.79
CA PHE A 139 6.90 8.20 -13.75
C PHE A 139 6.90 6.67 -13.75
N LEU A 140 6.65 6.06 -14.89
CA LEU A 140 6.69 4.61 -15.08
C LEU A 140 7.83 4.26 -16.01
N TYR A 141 8.86 3.62 -15.46
CA TYR A 141 9.97 3.04 -16.19
C TYR A 141 9.63 1.60 -16.55
N PHE A 142 10.11 1.14 -17.71
CA PHE A 142 9.90 -0.23 -18.19
C PHE A 142 11.05 -0.66 -19.08
N ALA A 143 11.32 -1.96 -19.13
CA ALA A 143 12.30 -2.54 -20.04
C ALA A 143 11.65 -2.93 -21.37
N ASN A 144 12.25 -2.50 -22.48
CA ASN A 144 11.91 -3.01 -23.82
C ASN A 144 12.73 -4.27 -24.09
N SER A 145 12.27 -5.38 -23.51
CA SER A 145 13.06 -6.62 -23.41
C SER A 145 14.44 -6.33 -22.76
N GLY A 146 15.50 -7.05 -23.17
CA GLY A 146 16.87 -6.79 -22.69
C GLY A 146 17.60 -5.61 -23.33
N GLY A 147 16.93 -4.80 -24.18
CA GLY A 147 17.59 -3.84 -25.09
C GLY A 147 17.69 -2.40 -24.60
N GLY A 148 16.94 -2.03 -23.56
CA GLY A 148 16.93 -0.66 -23.03
C GLY A 148 15.68 -0.34 -22.21
N ILE A 149 15.71 0.80 -21.54
CA ILE A 149 14.65 1.24 -20.62
C ILE A 149 13.95 2.48 -21.17
N GLY A 150 12.62 2.46 -21.18
CA GLY A 150 11.77 3.61 -21.47
C GLY A 150 11.23 4.27 -20.20
N VAL A 151 10.62 5.44 -20.34
CA VAL A 151 9.87 6.12 -19.28
C VAL A 151 8.60 6.75 -19.83
N LEU A 152 7.50 6.59 -19.11
CA LEU A 152 6.23 7.29 -19.34
C LEU A 152 5.94 8.24 -18.17
N THR A 153 5.11 9.25 -18.43
CA THR A 153 4.67 10.23 -17.43
C THR A 153 3.15 10.27 -17.30
N SER A 154 2.66 10.59 -16.11
CA SER A 154 1.24 10.85 -15.85
C SER A 154 1.00 11.89 -14.75
N ASP A 155 -0.23 12.38 -14.68
CA ASP A 155 -0.75 13.24 -13.62
C ASP A 155 -1.54 12.44 -12.55
N SER A 156 -1.68 11.13 -12.72
CA SER A 156 -2.30 10.23 -11.73
C SER A 156 -1.51 8.92 -11.64
N PRO A 157 -1.64 8.15 -10.54
CA PRO A 157 -0.95 6.88 -10.39
C PRO A 157 -1.44 5.81 -11.38
N ILE A 158 -2.60 5.98 -12.01
CA ILE A 158 -3.18 4.98 -12.93
C ILE A 158 -3.17 5.44 -14.39
N GLY A 159 -2.71 6.66 -14.67
CA GLY A 159 -2.70 7.23 -16.01
C GLY A 159 -3.71 8.37 -16.22
N PRO A 160 -4.02 8.74 -17.47
CA PRO A 160 -3.42 8.20 -18.70
C PRO A 160 -1.92 8.49 -18.77
N TRP A 161 -1.17 7.63 -19.44
CA TRP A 161 0.28 7.69 -19.53
C TRP A 161 0.74 8.23 -20.89
N LYS A 162 1.81 9.01 -20.90
CA LYS A 162 2.40 9.62 -22.10
C LYS A 162 3.90 9.39 -22.16
N ASP A 163 4.41 9.01 -23.33
CA ASP A 163 5.84 9.01 -23.62
C ASP A 163 6.34 10.45 -23.84
N PRO A 164 7.21 10.98 -22.96
CA PRO A 164 7.72 12.34 -23.09
C PRO A 164 8.96 12.44 -23.99
N ILE A 165 9.60 11.33 -24.37
CA ILE A 165 10.90 11.30 -25.07
C ILE A 165 10.76 10.79 -26.50
N GLY A 166 9.91 9.78 -26.74
CA GLY A 166 9.73 9.13 -28.04
C GLY A 166 10.81 8.10 -28.40
N ARG A 167 11.67 7.71 -27.44
CA ARG A 167 12.76 6.74 -27.59
C ARG A 167 13.19 6.21 -26.21
N PRO A 168 14.06 5.16 -26.13
CA PRO A 168 14.59 4.71 -24.85
C PRO A 168 15.33 5.83 -24.09
N LEU A 169 15.15 5.84 -22.77
CA LEU A 169 15.93 6.64 -21.81
C LEU A 169 17.33 6.06 -21.61
N ILE A 170 17.43 4.74 -21.48
CA ILE A 170 18.70 3.99 -21.33
C ILE A 170 18.91 3.10 -22.54
N THR A 171 20.12 3.12 -23.08
CA THR A 171 20.58 2.24 -24.17
C THR A 171 22.01 1.77 -23.89
N GLY A 172 22.54 0.84 -24.68
CA GLY A 172 23.96 0.45 -24.60
C GLY A 172 24.95 1.58 -24.87
N SER A 173 24.50 2.66 -25.50
CA SER A 173 25.28 3.88 -25.75
C SER A 173 25.20 4.91 -24.63
N THR A 174 24.34 4.72 -23.62
CA THR A 174 24.28 5.61 -22.46
C THR A 174 25.62 5.53 -21.72
N PRO A 175 26.26 6.66 -21.35
CA PRO A 175 27.57 6.64 -20.70
C PRO A 175 27.60 5.75 -19.46
N GLY A 176 28.54 4.81 -19.40
CA GLY A 176 28.69 3.85 -18.30
C GLY A 176 27.74 2.64 -18.33
N ALA A 177 26.76 2.59 -19.24
CA ALA A 177 25.83 1.47 -19.36
C ALA A 177 26.43 0.26 -20.12
N SER A 178 27.51 0.47 -20.85
CA SER A 178 28.20 -0.62 -21.58
C SER A 178 28.69 -1.71 -20.63
N GLY A 179 28.69 -2.96 -21.11
CA GLY A 179 29.13 -4.13 -20.35
C GLY A 179 28.05 -4.82 -19.51
N SER A 180 26.81 -4.33 -19.48
CA SER A 180 25.67 -5.12 -18.99
C SER A 180 25.10 -5.96 -20.15
N PRO A 181 25.08 -7.30 -20.05
CA PRO A 181 24.47 -8.16 -21.06
C PRO A 181 22.99 -7.86 -21.31
N TRP A 182 22.24 -7.56 -20.25
CA TRP A 182 20.82 -7.20 -20.33
C TRP A 182 20.63 -5.80 -19.77
N LEU A 183 19.95 -4.91 -20.51
CA LEU A 183 19.61 -3.55 -20.09
C LEU A 183 18.12 -3.47 -19.76
N PHE A 184 17.75 -4.12 -18.66
CA PHE A 184 16.37 -4.29 -18.22
C PHE A 184 16.21 -4.08 -16.71
N ASP A 185 15.08 -4.52 -16.16
CA ASP A 185 14.74 -4.54 -14.74
C ASP A 185 15.09 -3.24 -14.02
N PRO A 186 14.46 -2.12 -14.44
CA PRO A 186 14.65 -0.84 -13.78
C PRO A 186 14.22 -0.91 -12.32
N ALA A 187 14.92 -0.17 -11.47
CA ALA A 187 14.51 0.22 -10.12
C ALA A 187 14.69 1.73 -10.00
N VAL A 188 13.75 2.45 -9.39
CA VAL A 188 13.84 3.90 -9.25
C VAL A 188 13.78 4.33 -7.79
N LEU A 189 14.63 5.28 -7.42
CA LEU A 189 14.61 5.97 -6.13
C LEU A 189 14.47 7.47 -6.39
N VAL A 190 13.51 8.12 -5.73
CA VAL A 190 13.55 9.56 -5.46
C VAL A 190 14.00 9.70 -4.02
N ASP A 191 15.20 10.23 -3.82
CA ASP A 191 15.78 10.38 -2.49
C ASP A 191 15.14 11.55 -1.73
N ASP A 192 15.41 11.66 -0.43
CA ASP A 192 14.79 12.65 0.46
C ASP A 192 15.07 14.10 0.02
N ASP A 193 16.17 14.33 -0.71
CA ASP A 193 16.54 15.63 -1.28
C ASP A 193 15.85 15.93 -2.63
N GLY A 194 15.02 15.00 -3.12
CA GLY A 194 14.32 15.06 -4.40
C GLY A 194 15.16 14.60 -5.60
N THR A 195 16.40 14.14 -5.42
CA THR A 195 17.23 13.61 -6.50
C THR A 195 16.74 12.23 -6.93
N GLY A 196 16.59 12.04 -8.24
CA GLY A 196 16.24 10.74 -8.82
C GLY A 196 17.47 9.88 -9.15
N TYR A 197 17.36 8.57 -8.94
CA TYR A 197 18.35 7.57 -9.33
C TYR A 197 17.65 6.38 -9.99
N LEU A 198 18.21 5.88 -11.08
CA LEU A 198 17.73 4.71 -11.80
C LEU A 198 18.79 3.60 -11.73
N TYR A 199 18.38 2.45 -11.21
CA TYR A 199 19.15 1.22 -11.14
C TYR A 199 18.66 0.29 -12.24
N PHE A 200 19.55 -0.45 -12.87
CA PHE A 200 19.19 -1.35 -13.96
C PHE A 200 20.32 -2.31 -14.28
N GLY A 201 20.05 -3.24 -15.19
CA GLY A 201 21.06 -4.11 -15.75
C GLY A 201 21.04 -5.50 -15.13
N GLY A 202 21.88 -6.37 -15.65
CA GLY A 202 21.87 -7.79 -15.32
C GLY A 202 22.42 -8.67 -16.43
N GLY A 203 22.19 -9.96 -16.29
CA GLY A 203 22.79 -11.01 -17.10
C GLY A 203 24.21 -11.33 -16.68
N VAL A 204 24.64 -12.54 -17.05
CA VAL A 204 25.99 -13.05 -16.78
C VAL A 204 26.80 -13.00 -18.08
N PRO A 205 27.96 -12.30 -18.11
CA PRO A 205 28.86 -12.36 -19.25
C PRO A 205 29.28 -13.79 -19.58
N GLY A 206 29.39 -14.14 -20.87
CA GLY A 206 29.65 -15.51 -21.32
C GLY A 206 28.38 -16.30 -21.68
N GLY A 207 27.19 -15.70 -21.54
CA GLY A 207 25.93 -16.27 -22.01
C GLY A 207 25.59 -17.56 -21.27
N ASN A 208 25.31 -18.64 -22.01
CA ASN A 208 24.88 -19.92 -21.43
C ASN A 208 26.02 -20.69 -20.74
N HIS A 209 27.29 -20.29 -20.94
CA HIS A 209 28.45 -20.98 -20.39
C HIS A 209 29.43 -19.99 -19.75
N PRO A 210 29.00 -19.24 -18.72
CA PRO A 210 29.89 -18.30 -18.04
C PRO A 210 30.98 -19.07 -17.29
N SER A 211 32.19 -18.52 -17.28
CA SER A 211 33.23 -18.99 -16.36
C SER A 211 32.84 -18.71 -14.90
N GLN A 212 33.48 -19.41 -13.96
CA GLN A 212 33.21 -19.20 -12.53
C GLN A 212 33.42 -17.74 -12.09
N SER A 213 34.43 -17.05 -12.64
CA SER A 213 34.67 -15.64 -12.30
C SER A 213 33.60 -14.71 -12.86
N GLN A 214 33.11 -14.97 -14.08
CA GLN A 214 32.00 -14.24 -14.68
C GLN A 214 30.70 -14.46 -13.91
N ALA A 215 30.42 -15.70 -13.48
CA ALA A 215 29.26 -16.00 -12.65
C ALA A 215 29.35 -15.34 -11.28
N ALA A 216 30.53 -15.37 -10.63
CA ALA A 216 30.72 -14.80 -9.30
C ALA A 216 30.72 -13.27 -9.27
N ASN A 217 31.25 -12.60 -10.29
CA ASN A 217 31.25 -11.14 -10.38
C ASN A 217 30.87 -10.68 -11.80
N PRO A 218 29.59 -10.74 -12.18
CA PRO A 218 29.13 -10.36 -13.51
C PRO A 218 29.37 -8.88 -13.84
N ARG A 219 29.41 -8.02 -12.81
CA ARG A 219 29.55 -6.55 -12.92
C ARG A 219 28.59 -5.95 -13.95
N SER A 220 27.36 -6.46 -14.00
CA SER A 220 26.32 -6.08 -14.96
C SER A 220 25.27 -5.13 -14.38
N ALA A 221 25.16 -4.99 -13.06
CA ALA A 221 24.30 -3.99 -12.43
C ALA A 221 24.85 -2.56 -12.60
N ARG A 222 23.96 -1.58 -12.75
CA ARG A 222 24.26 -0.16 -12.97
C ARG A 222 23.36 0.73 -12.12
N VAL A 223 23.86 1.91 -11.77
CA VAL A 223 23.06 3.02 -11.24
C VAL A 223 23.45 4.32 -11.94
N ILE A 224 22.46 5.14 -12.32
CA ILE A 224 22.66 6.44 -12.94
C ILE A 224 21.79 7.50 -12.26
N LYS A 225 22.31 8.72 -12.13
CA LYS A 225 21.54 9.87 -11.65
C LYS A 225 20.57 10.35 -12.73
N LEU A 226 19.35 10.69 -12.33
CA LEU A 226 18.35 11.31 -13.19
C LEU A 226 18.39 12.84 -13.05
N SER A 227 17.98 13.54 -14.10
CA SER A 227 17.70 14.97 -14.04
C SER A 227 16.47 15.27 -13.17
N SER A 228 16.26 16.54 -12.85
CA SER A 228 15.15 16.97 -11.98
C SER A 228 13.77 16.64 -12.55
N ASP A 229 13.65 16.53 -13.88
CA ASP A 229 12.44 16.16 -14.62
C ASP A 229 12.15 14.65 -14.63
N MET A 230 13.06 13.82 -14.10
CA MET A 230 12.99 12.36 -14.04
C MET A 230 12.96 11.65 -15.42
N THR A 231 13.14 12.38 -16.52
CA THR A 231 13.04 11.85 -17.90
C THR A 231 14.34 12.00 -18.70
N HIS A 232 15.42 12.47 -18.07
CA HIS A 232 16.76 12.43 -18.62
C HIS A 232 17.78 11.94 -17.57
N THR A 233 19.00 11.65 -18.03
CA THR A 233 20.11 11.20 -17.17
C THR A 233 21.14 12.31 -16.99
N VAL A 234 21.88 12.25 -15.89
CA VAL A 234 22.97 13.17 -15.57
C VAL A 234 24.25 12.38 -15.31
N GLY A 235 25.32 12.73 -16.03
CA GLY A 235 26.62 12.06 -15.90
C GLY A 235 26.65 10.67 -16.53
N SER A 236 27.40 9.75 -15.91
CA SER A 236 27.56 8.37 -16.37
C SER A 236 27.05 7.37 -15.32
N ALA A 237 26.55 6.23 -15.78
CA ALA A 237 26.21 5.12 -14.90
C ALA A 237 27.45 4.57 -14.20
N ALA A 238 27.31 4.26 -12.91
CA ALA A 238 28.30 3.56 -12.11
C ALA A 238 27.96 2.06 -12.07
N ALA A 239 28.97 1.20 -12.16
CA ALA A 239 28.78 -0.23 -11.95
C ALA A 239 28.59 -0.54 -10.46
N ILE A 240 27.64 -1.43 -10.16
CA ILE A 240 27.49 -2.02 -8.83
C ILE A 240 28.10 -3.42 -8.89
N ASP A 241 29.12 -3.67 -8.07
CA ASP A 241 29.82 -4.96 -8.03
C ASP A 241 29.07 -5.95 -7.12
N SER A 242 27.89 -6.34 -7.58
CA SER A 242 26.99 -7.24 -6.86
C SER A 242 27.42 -8.69 -7.06
N PRO A 243 27.79 -9.44 -6.00
CA PRO A 243 28.27 -10.80 -6.15
C PRO A 243 27.15 -11.70 -6.70
N PHE A 244 27.47 -12.48 -7.72
CA PHE A 244 26.51 -13.35 -8.41
C PHE A 244 25.27 -12.64 -8.96
N MET A 245 25.40 -11.39 -9.43
CA MET A 245 24.29 -10.64 -10.07
C MET A 245 23.55 -11.47 -11.15
N PHE A 246 22.23 -11.32 -11.22
CA PHE A 246 21.43 -11.80 -12.34
C PHE A 246 20.53 -10.72 -12.90
N GLU A 247 19.55 -10.27 -12.11
CA GLU A 247 18.47 -9.39 -12.57
C GLU A 247 17.78 -8.71 -11.38
N ASP A 248 16.58 -8.14 -11.57
CA ASP A 248 15.69 -7.70 -10.49
C ASP A 248 16.33 -6.65 -9.57
N SER A 249 16.82 -5.55 -10.14
CA SER A 249 17.34 -4.46 -9.31
C SER A 249 16.24 -3.91 -8.40
N GLY A 250 16.53 -3.81 -7.11
CA GLY A 250 15.71 -3.19 -6.10
C GLY A 250 16.49 -2.11 -5.36
N ILE A 251 15.79 -1.05 -4.93
CA ILE A 251 16.39 0.01 -4.11
C ILE A 251 15.38 0.51 -3.09
N HIS A 252 15.79 0.63 -1.83
CA HIS A 252 15.05 1.34 -0.81
C HIS A 252 16.01 2.00 0.19
N LYS A 253 15.49 2.95 0.97
CA LYS A 253 16.25 3.65 2.01
C LYS A 253 15.68 3.31 3.38
N TYR A 254 16.53 2.85 4.29
CA TYR A 254 16.15 2.57 5.67
C TYR A 254 17.19 3.17 6.62
N ASN A 255 16.70 3.97 7.57
CA ASN A 255 17.53 4.63 8.60
C ASN A 255 18.77 5.35 8.02
N GLY A 256 18.56 6.17 6.98
CA GLY A 256 19.62 6.96 6.33
C GLY A 256 20.57 6.16 5.42
N LYS A 257 20.36 4.86 5.25
CA LYS A 257 21.22 3.97 4.45
C LYS A 257 20.47 3.44 3.24
N TYR A 258 21.18 3.28 2.13
CA TYR A 258 20.63 2.76 0.87
C TYR A 258 20.84 1.25 0.79
N TYR A 259 19.79 0.51 0.44
CA TYR A 259 19.76 -0.93 0.33
C TYR A 259 19.51 -1.29 -1.12
N TYR A 260 20.58 -1.66 -1.84
CA TYR A 260 20.46 -2.20 -3.19
C TYR A 260 20.25 -3.71 -3.08
N SER A 261 19.13 -4.21 -3.59
CA SER A 261 18.79 -5.63 -3.62
C SER A 261 18.71 -6.15 -5.05
N TYR A 262 18.91 -7.45 -5.23
CA TYR A 262 18.94 -8.08 -6.55
C TYR A 262 18.73 -9.59 -6.47
N CYS A 263 18.25 -10.20 -7.54
CA CYS A 263 18.19 -11.64 -7.69
C CYS A 263 19.58 -12.19 -8.08
N SER A 264 20.06 -13.20 -7.35
CA SER A 264 21.32 -13.87 -7.66
C SER A 264 21.17 -14.88 -8.81
N ASN A 265 22.25 -15.11 -9.56
CA ASN A 265 22.20 -16.00 -10.73
C ASN A 265 22.18 -17.48 -10.35
N PHE A 266 21.90 -18.32 -11.35
CA PHE A 266 21.81 -19.77 -11.22
C PHE A 266 23.07 -20.49 -11.72
N SER A 267 24.16 -19.76 -11.97
CA SER A 267 25.33 -20.27 -12.69
C SER A 267 26.55 -20.43 -11.80
N GLY A 268 27.36 -21.46 -12.08
CA GLY A 268 28.58 -21.72 -11.34
C GLY A 268 28.33 -22.22 -9.92
N ASN A 269 29.41 -22.34 -9.16
CA ASN A 269 29.37 -22.74 -7.76
C ASN A 269 29.19 -21.51 -6.86
N HIS A 270 28.20 -21.55 -5.96
CA HIS A 270 27.94 -20.52 -4.95
C HIS A 270 28.51 -20.98 -3.61
N PRO A 271 29.74 -20.57 -3.22
CA PRO A 271 30.36 -21.02 -1.98
C PRO A 271 29.65 -20.44 -0.75
N TYR A 272 29.92 -21.03 0.42
CA TYR A 272 29.42 -20.50 1.69
C TYR A 272 29.79 -19.01 1.86
N GLY A 273 28.79 -18.20 2.22
CA GLY A 273 28.92 -16.74 2.35
C GLY A 273 28.61 -15.96 1.07
N ALA A 274 28.48 -16.61 -0.08
CA ALA A 274 27.89 -16.01 -1.27
C ALA A 274 26.35 -16.09 -1.25
N PRO A 275 25.63 -15.24 -2.01
CA PRO A 275 24.21 -15.42 -2.24
C PRO A 275 23.92 -16.83 -2.78
N PRO A 276 22.97 -17.61 -2.23
CA PRO A 276 22.47 -18.83 -2.87
C PRO A 276 21.85 -18.52 -4.22
N ALA A 277 21.76 -19.51 -5.13
CA ALA A 277 21.21 -19.32 -6.47
C ALA A 277 19.70 -18.99 -6.47
N GLY A 278 19.31 -17.90 -7.15
CA GLY A 278 17.91 -17.49 -7.30
C GLY A 278 17.24 -16.91 -6.04
N ASP A 279 18.01 -16.63 -5.00
CA ASP A 279 17.58 -15.89 -3.80
C ASP A 279 17.79 -14.38 -4.02
N VAL A 280 16.99 -13.54 -3.34
CA VAL A 280 17.22 -12.09 -3.33
C VAL A 280 18.27 -11.72 -2.31
N ALA A 281 19.39 -11.22 -2.82
CA ALA A 281 20.50 -10.67 -2.09
C ALA A 281 20.33 -9.16 -1.85
N TYR A 282 21.07 -8.61 -0.89
CA TYR A 282 21.17 -7.17 -0.72
C TYR A 282 22.54 -6.69 -0.26
N MET A 283 22.79 -5.43 -0.57
CA MET A 283 23.99 -4.68 -0.26
C MET A 283 23.60 -3.33 0.36
N THR A 284 24.47 -2.73 1.16
CA THR A 284 24.23 -1.41 1.74
C THR A 284 25.30 -0.38 1.43
N SER A 285 24.90 0.88 1.34
CA SER A 285 25.77 2.04 1.11
C SER A 285 25.27 3.27 1.89
N ASN A 286 26.18 4.20 2.20
CA ASN A 286 25.83 5.53 2.73
C ASN A 286 25.52 6.54 1.63
N SER A 287 25.68 6.15 0.36
CA SER A 287 25.41 6.97 -0.83
C SER A 287 24.57 6.18 -1.84
N PRO A 288 23.64 6.81 -2.57
CA PRO A 288 22.75 6.11 -3.49
C PRO A 288 23.49 5.46 -4.66
N MET A 289 24.67 5.97 -5.04
CA MET A 289 25.50 5.42 -6.12
C MET A 289 26.67 4.54 -5.62
N GLY A 290 26.64 4.13 -4.35
CA GLY A 290 27.69 3.29 -3.76
C GLY A 290 28.88 4.06 -3.16
N PRO A 291 29.95 3.35 -2.75
CA PRO A 291 30.14 1.91 -2.92
C PRO A 291 29.19 1.08 -2.04
N PHE A 292 28.65 0.00 -2.61
CA PHE A 292 27.76 -0.94 -1.92
C PHE A 292 28.54 -2.12 -1.34
N ASN A 293 28.14 -2.58 -0.16
CA ASN A 293 28.75 -3.74 0.51
C ASN A 293 27.69 -4.82 0.76
N TYR A 294 27.93 -6.04 0.29
CA TYR A 294 27.05 -7.19 0.47
C TYR A 294 26.76 -7.47 1.96
N GLN A 295 25.49 -7.78 2.27
CA GLN A 295 25.02 -8.00 3.65
C GLN A 295 24.37 -9.38 3.86
N GLY A 296 23.89 -10.04 2.81
CA GLY A 296 23.20 -11.32 2.92
C GLY A 296 22.05 -11.46 1.92
N VAL A 297 21.13 -12.38 2.23
CA VAL A 297 19.88 -12.59 1.51
C VAL A 297 18.70 -12.42 2.45
N PHE A 298 17.51 -12.17 1.89
CA PHE A 298 16.29 -12.02 2.70
C PHE A 298 15.02 -12.61 2.11
N LEU A 299 15.01 -12.94 0.81
CA LEU A 299 13.89 -13.60 0.14
C LEU A 299 14.44 -14.81 -0.61
N LYS A 300 13.85 -16.00 -0.42
CA LYS A 300 14.31 -17.20 -1.09
C LYS A 300 13.68 -17.33 -2.47
N ASN A 301 14.25 -18.20 -3.30
CA ASN A 301 13.58 -18.60 -4.53
C ASN A 301 12.15 -19.13 -4.24
N PRO A 302 11.13 -18.75 -5.03
CA PRO A 302 9.75 -19.19 -4.82
C PRO A 302 9.58 -20.72 -4.72
N GLY A 303 10.47 -21.49 -5.37
CA GLY A 303 10.47 -22.95 -5.32
C GLY A 303 10.61 -23.51 -3.90
N THR A 304 11.28 -22.78 -3.00
CA THR A 304 11.49 -23.18 -1.60
C THR A 304 10.20 -23.30 -0.81
N PHE A 305 9.28 -22.34 -0.99
CA PHE A 305 8.07 -22.24 -0.17
C PHE A 305 6.83 -22.78 -0.87
N PHE A 306 6.76 -22.66 -2.20
CA PHE A 306 5.54 -22.96 -2.94
C PHE A 306 5.61 -24.27 -3.72
N GLY A 307 6.77 -24.95 -3.74
CA GLY A 307 6.98 -26.19 -4.50
C GLY A 307 6.84 -26.02 -6.02
N VAL A 308 6.90 -24.78 -6.50
CA VAL A 308 6.98 -24.40 -7.91
C VAL A 308 7.96 -23.22 -7.98
N GLY A 309 9.03 -23.38 -8.76
CA GLY A 309 10.13 -22.42 -8.85
C GLY A 309 10.04 -21.52 -10.09
N GLY A 310 11.08 -20.72 -10.29
CA GLY A 310 11.19 -19.78 -11.42
C GLY A 310 12.27 -18.74 -11.13
N ASN A 311 12.26 -17.67 -11.92
CA ASN A 311 12.96 -16.45 -11.55
C ASN A 311 12.38 -15.86 -10.25
N ASN A 312 13.13 -14.93 -9.66
CA ASN A 312 12.73 -14.19 -8.48
C ASN A 312 12.74 -12.70 -8.85
N HIS A 313 11.66 -11.99 -8.56
CA HIS A 313 11.56 -10.56 -8.79
C HIS A 313 10.82 -9.91 -7.62
N HIS A 314 11.29 -8.77 -7.14
CA HIS A 314 10.79 -8.15 -5.91
C HIS A 314 10.79 -6.62 -5.91
N SER A 315 10.12 -6.03 -4.93
CA SER A 315 10.24 -4.63 -4.57
C SER A 315 9.96 -4.44 -3.07
N VAL A 316 10.84 -3.72 -2.37
CA VAL A 316 10.72 -3.42 -0.93
C VAL A 316 10.08 -2.05 -0.76
N PHE A 317 9.06 -1.95 0.10
CA PHE A 317 8.33 -0.71 0.32
C PHE A 317 7.83 -0.60 1.78
N GLN A 318 7.54 0.62 2.21
CA GLN A 318 6.91 0.89 3.49
C GLN A 318 5.48 1.38 3.29
N PHE A 319 4.53 0.75 3.95
CA PHE A 319 3.12 1.15 3.95
C PHE A 319 2.57 1.15 5.37
N LYS A 320 1.89 2.23 5.77
CA LYS A 320 1.32 2.40 7.13
C LYS A 320 2.33 2.02 8.24
N ASN A 321 3.54 2.57 8.14
CA ASN A 321 4.66 2.38 9.08
C ASN A 321 5.21 0.96 9.19
N GLN A 322 4.81 0.04 8.30
CA GLN A 322 5.31 -1.33 8.24
C GLN A 322 6.06 -1.55 6.92
N TRP A 323 7.20 -2.23 7.00
CA TRP A 323 7.96 -2.65 5.81
C TRP A 323 7.42 -3.97 5.26
N TYR A 324 7.43 -4.07 3.94
CA TYR A 324 6.96 -5.21 3.17
C TYR A 324 7.90 -5.47 2.00
N VAL A 325 7.82 -6.69 1.48
CA VAL A 325 8.32 -7.01 0.14
C VAL A 325 7.17 -7.54 -0.69
N THR A 326 7.00 -7.00 -1.89
CA THR A 326 6.20 -7.63 -2.94
C THR A 326 7.12 -8.47 -3.81
N TYR A 327 6.65 -9.62 -4.26
CA TYR A 327 7.40 -10.54 -5.13
C TYR A 327 6.42 -11.38 -5.95
N HIS A 328 6.90 -12.21 -6.87
CA HIS A 328 6.03 -13.12 -7.61
C HIS A 328 6.28 -14.60 -7.31
N ALA A 329 5.28 -15.43 -7.59
CA ALA A 329 5.39 -16.88 -7.61
C ALA A 329 4.38 -17.47 -8.61
N GLN A 330 4.56 -18.74 -9.03
CA GLN A 330 3.61 -19.40 -9.95
C GLN A 330 2.41 -20.05 -9.22
N THR A 331 1.90 -19.42 -8.16
CA THR A 331 0.89 -20.02 -7.26
C THR A 331 -0.49 -20.17 -7.89
N LEU A 332 -0.94 -19.19 -8.67
CA LEU A 332 -2.18 -19.32 -9.45
C LEU A 332 -2.04 -20.41 -10.52
N GLY A 333 -0.92 -20.39 -11.26
CA GLY A 333 -0.61 -21.41 -12.27
C GLY A 333 -0.63 -22.81 -11.67
N LYS A 334 0.04 -23.01 -10.53
CA LYS A 334 0.01 -24.28 -9.78
C LYS A 334 -1.41 -24.70 -9.39
N ALA A 335 -2.25 -23.79 -8.90
CA ALA A 335 -3.64 -24.10 -8.55
C ALA A 335 -4.48 -24.49 -9.77
N MET A 336 -4.12 -24.01 -10.97
CA MET A 336 -4.75 -24.38 -12.24
C MET A 336 -4.15 -25.65 -12.88
N GLY A 337 -3.07 -26.21 -12.33
CA GLY A 337 -2.31 -27.30 -12.96
C GLY A 337 -1.42 -26.85 -14.13
N ILE A 338 -1.06 -25.56 -14.18
CA ILE A 338 -0.30 -24.90 -15.25
C ILE A 338 0.96 -24.25 -14.65
N THR A 339 2.05 -25.01 -14.51
CA THR A 339 3.35 -24.50 -14.00
C THR A 339 4.31 -24.23 -15.15
N LYS A 340 3.97 -23.22 -15.96
CA LYS A 340 4.58 -22.93 -17.27
C LYS A 340 5.22 -21.54 -17.35
N GLY A 341 5.60 -20.95 -16.21
CA GLY A 341 6.21 -19.62 -16.14
C GLY A 341 5.22 -18.46 -15.99
N TYR A 342 3.94 -18.73 -15.73
CA TYR A 342 2.93 -17.70 -15.45
C TYR A 342 2.88 -17.36 -13.97
N ARG A 343 3.09 -16.09 -13.65
CA ARG A 343 3.40 -15.64 -12.28
C ARG A 343 2.27 -14.79 -11.69
N SER A 344 2.23 -14.75 -10.37
CA SER A 344 1.22 -14.03 -9.60
C SER A 344 1.89 -13.23 -8.48
N PRO A 345 1.39 -12.02 -8.18
CA PRO A 345 1.97 -11.17 -7.15
C PRO A 345 1.66 -11.70 -5.74
N MET A 346 2.62 -11.50 -4.84
CA MET A 346 2.64 -11.95 -3.45
C MET A 346 3.19 -10.82 -2.58
N ILE A 347 2.71 -10.67 -1.35
CA ILE A 347 3.30 -9.74 -0.37
C ILE A 347 3.44 -10.41 0.99
N ASN A 348 4.60 -10.25 1.61
CA ASN A 348 4.85 -10.61 3.00
C ASN A 348 5.54 -9.45 3.75
N LYS A 349 5.47 -9.49 5.08
CA LYS A 349 6.13 -8.49 5.94
C LYS A 349 7.65 -8.61 5.83
N LEU A 350 8.31 -7.47 5.84
CA LEU A 350 9.75 -7.35 5.98
C LEU A 350 10.07 -6.66 7.32
N SER A 351 11.16 -7.06 7.95
CA SER A 351 11.63 -6.43 9.20
C SER A 351 13.14 -6.31 9.22
N TYR A 352 13.62 -5.38 10.02
CA TYR A 352 15.05 -5.13 10.21
C TYR A 352 15.46 -5.52 11.62
N SER A 353 16.64 -6.11 11.74
CA SER A 353 17.37 -6.21 13.00
C SER A 353 17.90 -4.84 13.43
N ALA A 354 18.26 -4.70 14.71
CA ALA A 354 18.72 -3.42 15.27
C ALA A 354 19.98 -2.87 14.59
N ASN A 355 20.81 -3.75 14.02
CA ASN A 355 22.01 -3.41 13.26
C ASN A 355 21.72 -3.02 11.79
N GLY A 356 20.46 -2.98 11.36
CA GLY A 356 20.04 -2.68 9.99
C GLY A 356 20.04 -3.89 9.04
N SER A 357 20.37 -5.10 9.49
CA SER A 357 20.23 -6.29 8.64
C SER A 357 18.75 -6.59 8.38
N ILE A 358 18.41 -6.95 7.14
CA ILE A 358 17.06 -7.44 6.80
C ILE A 358 16.91 -8.87 7.35
N ASN A 359 15.83 -9.11 8.08
CA ASN A 359 15.48 -10.46 8.54
C ASN A 359 14.89 -11.26 7.38
N ASN A 360 15.17 -12.57 7.33
CA ASN A 360 14.55 -13.44 6.34
C ASN A 360 13.03 -13.31 6.37
N VAL A 361 12.47 -13.10 5.19
CA VAL A 361 11.02 -13.08 4.98
C VAL A 361 10.49 -14.50 5.20
N THR A 362 9.25 -14.57 5.68
CA THR A 362 8.49 -15.83 5.71
C THR A 362 7.47 -15.76 4.59
N GLU A 363 7.84 -16.28 3.43
CA GLU A 363 6.98 -16.37 2.26
C GLU A 363 5.89 -17.42 2.48
N ASP A 364 4.63 -17.01 2.33
CA ASP A 364 3.50 -17.91 2.53
C ASP A 364 2.26 -17.45 1.75
N MET A 365 1.23 -18.30 1.74
CA MET A 365 -0.08 -17.95 1.19
C MET A 365 -0.86 -17.02 2.15
N LYS A 366 -0.53 -17.02 3.46
CA LYS A 366 -1.28 -16.24 4.45
C LYS A 366 -1.18 -14.76 4.16
N GLY A 367 0.01 -14.31 3.77
CA GLY A 367 0.31 -12.95 3.37
C GLY A 367 0.08 -11.95 4.49
N VAL A 368 -0.20 -10.70 4.10
CA VAL A 368 -0.39 -9.61 5.05
C VAL A 368 -1.81 -9.62 5.62
N PRO A 369 -2.00 -9.60 6.95
CA PRO A 369 -3.32 -9.40 7.55
C PRO A 369 -3.87 -8.02 7.17
N GLN A 370 -5.19 -7.92 6.97
CA GLN A 370 -5.84 -6.66 6.62
C GLN A 370 -5.54 -5.56 7.65
N VAL A 371 -5.05 -4.41 7.19
CA VAL A 371 -4.54 -3.34 8.07
C VAL A 371 -5.55 -2.22 8.33
N THR A 372 -6.67 -2.16 7.61
CA THR A 372 -7.77 -1.20 7.82
C THR A 372 -9.08 -1.80 7.35
N ASN A 373 -10.19 -1.48 8.00
CA ASN A 373 -11.51 -1.96 7.56
C ASN A 373 -11.94 -1.23 6.28
N LEU A 374 -12.70 -1.93 5.43
CA LEU A 374 -13.33 -1.34 4.26
C LEU A 374 -14.59 -0.56 4.68
N ASN A 375 -14.82 0.62 4.09
CA ASN A 375 -16.04 1.38 4.30
C ASN A 375 -17.09 1.00 3.23
N PRO A 376 -18.19 0.30 3.59
CA PRO A 376 -19.20 -0.13 2.63
C PRO A 376 -20.13 1.01 2.15
N TYR A 377 -20.08 2.17 2.80
CA TYR A 377 -20.98 3.30 2.56
C TYR A 377 -20.48 4.30 1.52
N VAL A 378 -19.28 4.08 0.95
CA VAL A 378 -18.79 4.84 -0.21
C VAL A 378 -18.96 4.02 -1.49
N ARG A 379 -18.80 4.66 -2.66
CA ARG A 379 -18.66 3.93 -3.93
C ARG A 379 -17.45 3.00 -3.80
N ASN A 380 -17.69 1.70 -3.84
CA ASN A 380 -16.67 0.68 -3.95
C ASN A 380 -16.76 0.09 -5.35
N GLU A 381 -15.68 0.17 -6.13
CA GLU A 381 -15.64 -0.49 -7.44
C GLU A 381 -15.84 -1.99 -7.26
N ALA A 382 -16.56 -2.64 -8.16
CA ALA A 382 -16.85 -4.07 -8.07
C ALA A 382 -15.56 -4.90 -8.22
N GLU A 383 -14.61 -4.38 -8.99
CA GLU A 383 -13.26 -4.89 -9.15
C GLU A 383 -12.32 -4.57 -7.97
N THR A 384 -12.86 -4.04 -6.85
CA THR A 384 -12.19 -4.07 -5.54
C THR A 384 -12.47 -5.41 -4.87
N ILE A 385 -11.55 -6.35 -5.03
CA ILE A 385 -11.77 -7.77 -4.73
C ILE A 385 -10.85 -8.23 -3.61
N GLY A 386 -11.44 -8.80 -2.56
CA GLY A 386 -10.73 -9.58 -1.54
C GLY A 386 -10.51 -11.01 -2.02
N TRP A 387 -11.60 -11.67 -2.45
CA TRP A 387 -11.60 -13.05 -2.97
C TRP A 387 -12.66 -13.20 -4.06
N ASN A 388 -12.50 -14.17 -4.97
CA ASN A 388 -13.49 -14.44 -6.00
C ASN A 388 -13.44 -15.89 -6.47
N ALA A 389 -14.47 -16.31 -7.20
CA ALA A 389 -14.44 -17.51 -8.03
C ALA A 389 -15.24 -17.33 -9.32
N GLY A 390 -14.58 -17.60 -10.45
CA GLY A 390 -15.21 -17.72 -11.77
C GLY A 390 -15.45 -16.40 -12.50
N ILE A 391 -15.05 -15.26 -11.94
CA ILE A 391 -15.24 -13.95 -12.57
C ILE A 391 -14.01 -13.51 -13.36
N SER A 392 -14.15 -12.43 -14.12
CA SER A 392 -13.06 -11.71 -14.78
C SER A 392 -13.28 -10.20 -14.63
N THR A 393 -12.31 -9.39 -15.03
CA THR A 393 -12.44 -7.92 -15.09
C THR A 393 -12.20 -7.44 -16.52
N GLU A 394 -12.97 -6.47 -17.01
CA GLU A 394 -12.76 -5.83 -18.32
C GLU A 394 -12.83 -4.31 -18.22
N LYS A 395 -12.56 -3.60 -19.33
CA LYS A 395 -12.68 -2.15 -19.37
C LYS A 395 -14.14 -1.75 -19.36
N CYS A 396 -14.50 -0.87 -18.44
CA CYS A 396 -15.86 -0.38 -18.28
C CYS A 396 -16.08 0.91 -19.07
N SER A 397 -17.24 1.03 -19.73
CA SER A 397 -17.65 2.25 -20.44
C SER A 397 -18.18 3.34 -19.51
N ALA A 398 -18.54 3.00 -18.26
CA ALA A 398 -18.93 3.96 -17.24
C ALA A 398 -17.69 4.71 -16.70
N PRO A 399 -17.84 5.96 -16.26
CA PRO A 399 -16.72 6.76 -15.77
C PRO A 399 -16.17 6.22 -14.44
N GLY A 400 -14.84 6.14 -14.38
CA GLY A 400 -14.11 5.71 -13.18
C GLY A 400 -14.08 6.77 -12.09
N SER A 401 -13.92 6.34 -10.83
CA SER A 401 -13.90 7.23 -9.66
C SER A 401 -12.59 8.00 -9.50
N MET A 402 -11.45 7.41 -9.85
CA MET A 402 -10.12 8.04 -9.72
C MET A 402 -9.75 8.86 -10.96
N VAL A 403 -9.96 8.27 -12.14
CA VAL A 403 -9.76 8.93 -13.45
C VAL A 403 -10.96 8.58 -14.31
N SER A 404 -11.72 9.58 -14.75
CA SER A 404 -12.99 9.34 -15.44
C SER A 404 -12.87 8.48 -16.71
N SER A 405 -11.72 8.51 -17.38
CA SER A 405 -11.45 7.72 -18.60
C SER A 405 -10.87 6.32 -18.33
N ILE A 406 -10.64 5.94 -17.07
CA ILE A 406 -10.05 4.65 -16.69
C ILE A 406 -10.96 4.03 -15.65
N ASN A 407 -11.67 2.98 -16.06
CA ASN A 407 -12.57 2.24 -15.19
C ASN A 407 -12.59 0.77 -15.61
N MET A 408 -12.86 -0.11 -14.66
CA MET A 408 -13.04 -1.52 -14.92
C MET A 408 -14.44 -1.94 -14.46
N ASP A 409 -14.84 -3.15 -14.84
CA ASP A 409 -16.04 -3.80 -14.36
C ASP A 409 -15.76 -5.28 -14.16
N VAL A 410 -16.49 -5.91 -13.25
CA VAL A 410 -16.50 -7.35 -13.09
C VAL A 410 -17.42 -7.96 -14.15
N THR A 411 -16.90 -8.93 -14.89
CA THR A 411 -17.53 -9.55 -16.07
C THR A 411 -17.40 -11.08 -16.02
N ASN A 412 -17.89 -11.74 -17.08
CA ASN A 412 -17.94 -13.20 -17.24
C ASN A 412 -18.67 -13.90 -16.07
N ILE A 413 -19.58 -13.18 -15.42
CA ILE A 413 -20.37 -13.68 -14.29
C ILE A 413 -21.35 -14.73 -14.79
N LYS A 414 -21.26 -15.94 -14.23
CA LYS A 414 -22.19 -17.06 -14.46
C LYS A 414 -22.87 -17.47 -13.16
N ASP A 415 -23.91 -18.29 -13.28
CA ASP A 415 -24.60 -18.88 -12.14
C ASP A 415 -23.62 -19.60 -11.21
N GLY A 416 -23.71 -19.30 -9.91
CA GLY A 416 -22.84 -19.85 -8.86
C GLY A 416 -21.46 -19.18 -8.72
N ASN A 417 -21.11 -18.23 -9.58
CA ASN A 417 -19.91 -17.40 -9.37
C ASN A 417 -20.12 -16.44 -8.21
N TRP A 418 -19.03 -15.91 -7.68
CA TRP A 418 -19.09 -14.94 -6.58
C TRP A 418 -17.82 -14.08 -6.52
N LEU A 419 -17.95 -12.93 -5.89
CA LEU A 419 -16.82 -12.13 -5.40
C LEU A 419 -17.07 -11.70 -3.96
N ALA A 420 -16.02 -11.38 -3.23
CA ALA A 420 -16.10 -10.99 -1.84
C ALA A 420 -15.09 -9.91 -1.47
N VAL A 421 -15.46 -9.10 -0.48
CA VAL A 421 -14.57 -8.14 0.20
C VAL A 421 -14.41 -8.48 1.67
N SER A 422 -13.24 -8.19 2.20
CA SER A 422 -12.86 -8.48 3.58
C SER A 422 -13.14 -7.30 4.50
N LYS A 423 -13.69 -7.57 5.68
CA LYS A 423 -13.91 -6.62 6.79
C LYS A 423 -14.54 -5.28 6.38
N ALA A 424 -15.69 -5.33 5.73
CA ALA A 424 -16.57 -4.17 5.60
C ALA A 424 -17.14 -3.79 6.97
N ASP A 425 -16.96 -2.54 7.39
CA ASP A 425 -17.45 -2.02 8.68
C ASP A 425 -18.79 -1.30 8.52
N PHE A 426 -19.86 -1.95 8.97
CA PHE A 426 -21.21 -1.41 8.92
C PHE A 426 -21.55 -0.48 10.09
N GLY A 427 -20.68 -0.31 11.10
CA GLY A 427 -21.01 0.51 12.27
C GLY A 427 -22.40 0.20 12.85
N ASN A 428 -23.32 1.18 12.79
CA ASN A 428 -24.70 1.08 13.29
C ASN A 428 -25.70 0.40 12.33
N GLY A 429 -25.25 0.09 11.11
CA GLY A 429 -25.86 -0.83 10.17
C GLY A 429 -26.46 -0.22 8.92
N ALA A 430 -26.39 -0.97 7.83
CA ALA A 430 -26.97 -0.64 6.53
C ALA A 430 -28.43 -1.11 6.44
N ASP A 431 -29.25 -0.43 5.64
CA ASP A 431 -30.64 -0.80 5.34
C ASP A 431 -30.91 -1.01 3.84
N SER A 432 -29.97 -0.59 2.99
CA SER A 432 -30.08 -0.71 1.54
C SER A 432 -28.74 -1.05 0.91
N PHE A 433 -28.81 -1.59 -0.30
CA PHE A 433 -27.66 -1.86 -1.16
C PHE A 433 -28.00 -1.42 -2.57
N LYS A 434 -27.03 -0.81 -3.25
CA LYS A 434 -27.13 -0.46 -4.66
C LYS A 434 -25.89 -0.90 -5.43
N ALA A 435 -26.08 -1.20 -6.70
CA ALA A 435 -24.99 -1.52 -7.63
C ALA A 435 -25.30 -0.98 -9.03
N ASN A 436 -24.26 -0.57 -9.76
CA ASN A 436 -24.36 -0.19 -11.16
C ASN A 436 -24.08 -1.40 -12.05
N ILE A 437 -25.09 -1.78 -12.84
CA ILE A 437 -25.14 -3.08 -13.50
C ILE A 437 -25.41 -2.90 -15.00
N ALA A 438 -24.80 -3.75 -15.83
CA ALA A 438 -25.15 -3.90 -17.24
C ALA A 438 -25.50 -5.37 -17.53
N SER A 439 -26.59 -5.63 -18.26
CA SER A 439 -27.09 -6.98 -18.47
C SER A 439 -27.94 -7.11 -19.73
N THR A 440 -27.81 -8.24 -20.43
CA THR A 440 -28.69 -8.66 -21.52
C THR A 440 -29.78 -9.62 -21.09
N VAL A 441 -29.57 -10.39 -20.01
CA VAL A 441 -30.45 -11.50 -19.60
C VAL A 441 -31.04 -11.37 -18.20
N GLY A 442 -30.45 -10.55 -17.34
CA GLY A 442 -30.81 -10.41 -15.93
C GLY A 442 -30.16 -11.47 -15.03
N GLY A 443 -30.60 -11.51 -13.78
CA GLY A 443 -30.12 -12.44 -12.77
C GLY A 443 -30.34 -11.89 -11.36
N LYS A 444 -29.54 -12.34 -10.38
CA LYS A 444 -29.58 -11.82 -9.01
C LYS A 444 -28.20 -11.76 -8.39
N ILE A 445 -28.05 -10.85 -7.44
CA ILE A 445 -26.92 -10.79 -6.51
C ILE A 445 -27.46 -11.08 -5.11
N GLU A 446 -27.11 -12.23 -4.56
CA GLU A 446 -27.35 -12.55 -3.16
C GLU A 446 -26.18 -12.02 -2.33
N ILE A 447 -26.50 -11.24 -1.28
CA ILE A 447 -25.52 -10.59 -0.42
C ILE A 447 -25.43 -11.41 0.86
N HIS A 448 -24.32 -12.12 1.03
CA HIS A 448 -24.05 -12.99 2.18
C HIS A 448 -23.01 -12.38 3.12
N LEU A 449 -23.16 -12.63 4.42
CA LEU A 449 -22.15 -12.32 5.42
C LEU A 449 -21.19 -13.50 5.63
N ASP A 450 -19.91 -13.17 5.77
CA ASP A 450 -18.81 -13.98 6.31
C ASP A 450 -18.40 -15.22 5.50
N SER A 451 -19.29 -15.77 4.68
CA SER A 451 -19.00 -16.86 3.73
C SER A 451 -19.98 -16.85 2.54
N VAL A 452 -19.63 -17.56 1.47
CA VAL A 452 -20.45 -17.67 0.24
C VAL A 452 -21.84 -18.29 0.47
N ASP A 453 -21.97 -19.13 1.50
CA ASP A 453 -23.25 -19.73 1.91
C ASP A 453 -23.70 -19.19 3.30
N GLY A 454 -23.18 -18.03 3.68
CA GLY A 454 -23.51 -17.37 4.93
C GLY A 454 -24.91 -16.77 4.95
N GLN A 455 -25.22 -16.00 5.99
CA GLN A 455 -26.53 -15.37 6.12
C GLN A 455 -26.77 -14.40 4.95
N VAL A 456 -27.85 -14.64 4.19
CA VAL A 456 -28.35 -13.68 3.20
C VAL A 456 -28.99 -12.49 3.91
N ILE A 457 -28.45 -11.30 3.63
CA ILE A 457 -28.93 -10.04 4.18
C ILE A 457 -29.74 -9.24 3.16
N GLY A 458 -29.55 -9.49 1.87
CA GLY A 458 -30.39 -8.92 0.82
C GLY A 458 -30.17 -9.63 -0.50
N THR A 459 -31.07 -9.39 -1.45
CA THR A 459 -30.98 -9.91 -2.80
C THR A 459 -31.32 -8.79 -3.78
N LEU A 460 -30.34 -8.38 -4.58
CA LEU A 460 -30.57 -7.44 -5.67
C LEU A 460 -31.07 -8.20 -6.90
N ASN A 461 -32.26 -7.87 -7.38
CA ASN A 461 -32.75 -8.40 -8.66
C ASN A 461 -32.14 -7.60 -9.80
N VAL A 462 -31.48 -8.29 -10.73
CA VAL A 462 -30.87 -7.69 -11.92
C VAL A 462 -31.80 -7.85 -13.11
N ASN A 463 -32.28 -6.73 -13.64
CA ASN A 463 -33.09 -6.69 -14.86
C ASN A 463 -32.21 -6.43 -16.10
N PRO A 464 -32.59 -6.91 -17.29
CA PRO A 464 -31.92 -6.52 -18.54
C PRO A 464 -31.85 -5.00 -18.70
N THR A 465 -30.67 -4.48 -19.01
CA THR A 465 -30.42 -3.05 -19.15
C THR A 465 -30.34 -2.60 -20.60
N GLY A 466 -30.19 -3.55 -21.54
CA GLY A 466 -30.15 -3.31 -22.99
C GLY A 466 -28.83 -3.69 -23.66
N GLY A 467 -27.80 -4.06 -22.89
CA GLY A 467 -26.49 -4.45 -23.41
C GLY A 467 -25.45 -4.66 -22.32
N GLU A 468 -24.29 -5.23 -22.68
CA GLU A 468 -23.22 -5.55 -21.72
C GLU A 468 -22.47 -4.33 -21.17
N GLN A 469 -22.67 -3.15 -21.78
CA GLN A 469 -22.06 -1.89 -21.38
C GLN A 469 -23.12 -0.77 -21.32
N GLN A 470 -24.39 -1.15 -21.09
CA GLN A 470 -25.51 -0.24 -20.87
C GLN A 470 -25.87 -0.24 -19.39
N TRP A 471 -25.41 0.78 -18.67
CA TRP A 471 -25.37 0.78 -17.21
C TRP A 471 -26.64 1.33 -16.59
N LYS A 472 -27.16 0.65 -15.56
CA LYS A 472 -28.26 1.11 -14.71
C LYS A 472 -27.95 0.82 -13.25
N GLU A 473 -28.13 1.82 -12.40
CA GLU A 473 -28.12 1.63 -10.95
C GLU A 473 -29.39 0.86 -10.53
N MET A 474 -29.21 -0.20 -9.75
CA MET A 474 -30.28 -0.99 -9.18
C MET A 474 -30.08 -1.07 -7.68
N GLN A 475 -31.19 -1.14 -6.92
CA GLN A 475 -31.16 -1.16 -5.46
C GLN A 475 -32.08 -2.22 -4.85
N CYS A 476 -31.74 -2.67 -3.65
CA CYS A 476 -32.59 -3.52 -2.81
C CYS A 476 -32.43 -3.15 -1.34
N ASN A 477 -33.41 -3.56 -0.52
CA ASN A 477 -33.29 -3.46 0.94
C ASN A 477 -32.37 -4.58 1.46
N VAL A 478 -31.62 -4.28 2.51
CA VAL A 478 -30.87 -5.28 3.27
C VAL A 478 -31.35 -5.33 4.72
N LYS A 479 -31.24 -6.50 5.34
CA LYS A 479 -31.40 -6.66 6.79
C LYS A 479 -30.36 -5.78 7.47
N LYS A 480 -30.77 -5.12 8.55
CA LYS A 480 -29.87 -4.30 9.36
C LYS A 480 -28.78 -5.16 9.99
N VAL A 481 -27.53 -4.91 9.59
CA VAL A 481 -26.33 -5.64 10.03
C VAL A 481 -25.35 -4.61 10.56
N SER A 482 -24.82 -4.82 11.76
CA SER A 482 -23.86 -3.92 12.43
C SER A 482 -22.50 -4.59 12.57
N GLY A 483 -21.44 -3.78 12.71
CA GLY A 483 -20.09 -4.28 12.94
C GLY A 483 -19.36 -4.71 11.67
N VAL A 484 -18.31 -5.50 11.83
CA VAL A 484 -17.34 -5.79 10.77
C VAL A 484 -17.55 -7.19 10.21
N HIS A 485 -17.81 -7.31 8.91
CA HIS A 485 -18.09 -8.57 8.23
C HIS A 485 -17.33 -8.70 6.91
N ASN A 486 -17.05 -9.93 6.49
CA ASN A 486 -16.76 -10.14 5.08
C ASN A 486 -18.08 -10.12 4.31
N ILE A 487 -18.11 -9.50 3.13
CA ILE A 487 -19.30 -9.46 2.27
C ILE A 487 -19.03 -10.33 1.06
N PHE A 488 -19.93 -11.28 0.80
CA PHE A 488 -19.92 -12.13 -0.37
C PHE A 488 -21.11 -11.77 -1.27
N PHE A 489 -20.82 -11.49 -2.54
CA PHE A 489 -21.81 -11.30 -3.58
C PHE A 489 -21.88 -12.57 -4.42
N LYS A 490 -22.91 -13.38 -4.21
CA LYS A 490 -23.16 -14.62 -4.94
C LYS A 490 -24.10 -14.34 -6.11
N PHE A 491 -23.73 -14.79 -7.29
CA PHE A 491 -24.46 -14.49 -8.52
C PHE A 491 -25.32 -15.69 -8.93
N THR A 492 -26.61 -15.46 -9.16
CA THR A 492 -27.55 -16.51 -9.55
C THR A 492 -28.36 -16.13 -10.79
N GLY A 493 -28.64 -17.12 -11.63
CA GLY A 493 -29.34 -16.91 -12.90
C GLY A 493 -29.45 -18.18 -13.74
N SER A 494 -29.78 -18.05 -15.03
CA SER A 494 -29.82 -19.21 -15.92
C SER A 494 -28.40 -19.71 -16.23
N SER A 495 -28.12 -20.98 -15.94
CA SER A 495 -26.78 -21.57 -15.81
C SER A 495 -25.89 -21.58 -17.06
N ASN A 496 -26.41 -21.26 -18.24
CA ASN A 496 -25.68 -21.36 -19.52
C ASN A 496 -25.34 -20.01 -20.17
N LYS A 497 -25.52 -18.86 -19.48
CA LYS A 497 -25.24 -17.53 -20.04
C LYS A 497 -24.38 -16.67 -19.10
N LYS A 498 -23.63 -15.74 -19.69
CA LYS A 498 -23.09 -14.56 -18.97
C LYS A 498 -24.30 -13.75 -18.47
N LEU A 499 -24.37 -13.52 -17.16
CA LEU A 499 -25.55 -12.94 -16.51
C LEU A 499 -25.56 -11.40 -16.64
N PHE A 500 -24.51 -10.76 -16.15
CA PHE A 500 -24.39 -9.30 -16.08
C PHE A 500 -22.94 -8.90 -15.81
N ASN A 501 -22.66 -7.61 -15.94
CA ASN A 501 -21.45 -6.95 -15.47
C ASN A 501 -21.78 -6.03 -14.29
N ILE A 502 -20.80 -5.80 -13.41
CA ILE A 502 -20.94 -4.92 -12.24
C ILE A 502 -19.80 -3.89 -12.30
N ASP A 503 -20.15 -2.61 -12.30
CA ASP A 503 -19.20 -1.49 -12.27
C ASP A 503 -18.84 -1.13 -10.83
N TYR A 504 -19.82 -0.76 -10.01
CA TYR A 504 -19.60 -0.48 -8.59
C TYR A 504 -20.77 -0.91 -7.72
N TRP A 505 -20.56 -0.88 -6.41
CA TRP A 505 -21.59 -1.08 -5.40
C TRP A 505 -21.43 -0.14 -4.20
N GLN A 506 -22.50 0.03 -3.43
CA GLN A 506 -22.53 0.86 -2.23
C GLN A 506 -23.70 0.42 -1.32
N PHE A 507 -23.48 0.38 -0.01
CA PHE A 507 -24.56 0.25 0.96
C PHE A 507 -25.12 1.62 1.34
N GLY A 508 -26.43 1.66 1.60
CA GLY A 508 -27.13 2.81 2.17
C GLY A 508 -27.74 2.48 3.54
N GLY A 509 -28.22 3.49 4.25
CA GLY A 509 -28.87 3.32 5.54
C GLY A 509 -28.03 3.67 6.75
N GLY A 510 -28.67 4.39 7.66
CA GLY A 510 -28.09 5.21 8.72
C GLY A 510 -28.73 6.60 8.64
N SER A 511 -29.49 7.03 9.64
CA SER A 511 -30.16 8.34 9.58
C SER A 511 -29.16 9.46 9.30
N THR A 512 -29.45 10.22 8.24
CA THR A 512 -29.15 11.63 7.98
C THR A 512 -28.44 12.39 9.13
N GLY A 513 -27.29 13.02 8.89
CA GLY A 513 -27.23 14.35 8.28
C GLY A 513 -27.47 14.42 6.78
N THR A 514 -28.70 14.81 6.43
CA THR A 514 -29.27 15.32 5.17
C THR A 514 -28.58 15.09 3.82
N ASN A 515 -29.36 14.46 2.93
CA ASN A 515 -29.16 14.37 1.48
C ASN A 515 -29.98 15.47 0.76
N THR A 516 -29.44 16.05 -0.31
CA THR A 516 -30.23 16.63 -1.42
C THR A 516 -29.69 16.11 -2.75
N ASP A 517 -30.64 15.64 -3.55
CA ASP A 517 -30.64 15.22 -4.96
C ASP A 517 -30.45 16.45 -5.93
N PRO A 518 -30.55 16.35 -7.29
CA PRO A 518 -29.45 16.09 -8.23
C PRO A 518 -29.31 17.15 -9.37
N GLY A 519 -28.11 17.23 -9.97
CA GLY A 519 -27.91 17.79 -11.32
C GLY A 519 -27.06 19.06 -11.42
N THR A 520 -25.90 18.92 -12.12
CA THR A 520 -24.88 19.91 -12.52
C THR A 520 -23.71 20.21 -11.54
N ASN A 521 -22.55 19.57 -11.82
CA ASN A 521 -21.16 19.98 -11.55
C ASN A 521 -20.68 20.22 -10.07
N PRO A 522 -19.37 20.27 -9.77
CA PRO A 522 -18.56 19.16 -9.29
C PRO A 522 -18.07 19.27 -7.82
N GLY A 523 -17.73 18.12 -7.20
CA GLY A 523 -16.55 18.00 -6.33
C GLY A 523 -16.72 17.82 -4.81
N THR A 524 -16.18 16.68 -4.33
CA THR A 524 -15.46 16.45 -3.05
C THR A 524 -16.21 15.98 -1.79
N ASN A 525 -15.68 14.87 -1.24
CA ASN A 525 -15.80 14.36 0.14
C ASN A 525 -15.92 15.48 1.18
N PRO A 526 -16.58 15.28 2.36
CA PRO A 526 -16.31 16.16 3.49
C PRO A 526 -14.81 16.01 3.76
N SER A 527 -14.14 17.10 3.46
CA SER A 527 -12.70 17.23 3.38
C SER A 527 -12.14 16.64 4.67
N SER A 528 -10.99 15.96 4.59
CA SER A 528 -9.97 16.32 5.56
C SER A 528 -9.92 17.85 5.51
N VAL A 529 -10.45 18.55 6.51
CA VAL A 529 -10.28 20.00 6.57
C VAL A 529 -8.81 20.17 6.90
N VAL A 530 -8.02 20.22 5.83
CA VAL A 530 -6.62 20.58 5.87
C VAL A 530 -6.64 22.06 6.15
N LEU A 531 -6.40 22.44 7.41
CA LEU A 531 -6.08 23.82 7.71
C LEU A 531 -4.89 24.21 6.84
N ASN A 532 -4.98 25.37 6.19
CA ASN A 532 -3.93 25.85 5.31
C ASN A 532 -2.61 25.91 6.07
N ASN A 533 -1.50 25.69 5.36
CA ASN A 533 -0.20 26.01 5.92
C ASN A 533 -0.18 27.51 6.26
N GLY A 534 0.29 27.87 7.44
CA GLY A 534 0.26 29.26 7.87
C GLY A 534 0.42 29.43 9.36
N TRP A 535 0.45 30.69 9.78
CA TRP A 535 0.56 31.06 11.19
C TRP A 535 -0.83 31.13 11.84
N TYR A 536 -0.94 30.51 13.01
CA TYR A 536 -2.16 30.45 13.80
C TYR A 536 -1.89 30.82 15.27
N TYR A 537 -2.89 31.41 15.90
CA TYR A 537 -3.11 31.28 17.34
C TYR A 537 -4.03 30.07 17.57
N ILE A 538 -3.67 29.19 18.52
CA ILE A 538 -4.42 27.95 18.78
C ILE A 538 -5.08 28.09 20.15
N LYS A 539 -6.41 28.11 20.20
CA LYS A 539 -7.18 28.41 21.42
C LYS A 539 -7.88 27.16 21.94
N ASN A 540 -7.68 26.85 23.22
CA ASN A 540 -8.35 25.75 23.91
C ASN A 540 -9.82 26.10 24.20
N LEU A 541 -10.72 25.14 23.97
CA LEU A 541 -12.16 25.35 24.11
C LEU A 541 -12.63 25.36 25.57
N ASN A 542 -11.97 24.63 26.47
CA ASN A 542 -12.27 24.61 27.91
C ASN A 542 -11.83 25.90 28.60
N ALA A 543 -10.55 26.22 28.53
CA ALA A 543 -9.95 27.36 29.23
C ALA A 543 -10.21 28.72 28.56
N GLN A 544 -10.61 28.73 27.28
CA GLN A 544 -10.70 29.96 26.46
C GLN A 544 -9.38 30.74 26.40
N LYS A 545 -8.25 30.02 26.43
CA LYS A 545 -6.87 30.52 26.45
C LYS A 545 -6.06 29.91 25.30
N TYR A 546 -4.92 30.52 24.99
CA TYR A 546 -4.09 30.17 23.83
C TYR A 546 -2.92 29.28 24.22
N LEU A 547 -2.58 28.35 23.33
CA LEU A 547 -1.38 27.52 23.41
C LEU A 547 -0.14 28.42 23.37
N GLN A 548 0.65 28.43 24.44
CA GLN A 548 1.75 29.35 24.64
C GLN A 548 3.03 28.61 25.06
N VAL A 549 4.18 29.03 24.53
CA VAL A 549 5.49 28.68 25.11
C VAL A 549 5.72 29.49 26.38
N ALA A 550 5.94 28.80 27.50
CA ALA A 550 6.01 29.41 28.82
C ALA A 550 7.04 30.53 28.91
N GLY A 551 6.64 31.67 29.44
CA GLY A 551 7.47 32.87 29.57
C GLY A 551 7.91 33.50 28.23
N ASN A 552 7.38 33.04 27.08
CA ASN A 552 7.76 33.52 25.75
C ASN A 552 9.26 33.32 25.43
N ILE A 553 9.86 32.22 25.91
CA ILE A 553 11.31 31.92 25.78
C ILE A 553 11.55 30.81 24.75
N GLY A 554 12.30 31.11 23.68
CA GLY A 554 12.69 30.13 22.67
C GLY A 554 13.89 29.28 23.08
N ARG A 555 13.66 28.20 23.84
CA ARG A 555 14.69 27.22 24.22
C ARG A 555 14.13 25.81 24.11
N ALA A 556 14.95 24.85 23.67
CA ALA A 556 14.58 23.43 23.74
C ALA A 556 14.21 23.06 25.19
N THR A 557 13.21 22.17 25.33
CA THR A 557 12.56 21.76 26.59
C THR A 557 11.79 22.85 27.32
N GLN A 558 11.59 24.03 26.71
CA GLN A 558 10.70 25.04 27.30
C GLN A 558 9.26 24.54 27.29
N ASN A 559 8.59 24.70 28.43
CA ASN A 559 7.23 24.21 28.63
C ASN A 559 6.22 24.85 27.67
N VAL A 560 5.14 24.12 27.36
CA VAL A 560 3.97 24.66 26.67
C VAL A 560 2.78 24.65 27.62
N GLU A 561 2.13 25.81 27.75
CA GLU A 561 1.06 26.10 28.70
C GLU A 561 -0.09 26.84 28.02
N LEU A 562 -1.15 27.15 28.77
CA LEU A 562 -2.24 28.01 28.36
C LEU A 562 -2.15 29.37 29.03
N ASP A 563 -2.34 30.44 28.26
CA ASP A 563 -2.35 31.81 28.75
C ASP A 563 -3.36 32.69 27.99
N ALA A 564 -3.74 33.82 28.57
CA ALA A 564 -4.58 34.83 27.95
C ALA A 564 -3.95 35.33 26.64
N GLY A 565 -4.79 35.66 25.64
CA GLY A 565 -4.31 36.13 24.34
C GLY A 565 -3.53 37.43 24.44
N SER A 566 -2.22 37.36 24.20
CA SER A 566 -1.29 38.50 24.22
C SER A 566 -0.79 38.88 22.83
N GLY A 567 -0.89 37.96 21.86
CA GLY A 567 -0.30 38.11 20.54
C GLY A 567 1.23 37.98 20.51
N ALA A 568 1.83 37.53 21.62
CA ALA A 568 3.27 37.29 21.71
C ALA A 568 3.73 36.19 20.72
N ALA A 569 5.01 36.22 20.33
CA ALA A 569 5.59 35.22 19.43
C ALA A 569 5.42 33.78 19.96
N GLY A 570 5.46 33.59 21.28
CA GLY A 570 5.27 32.31 21.95
C GLY A 570 3.85 31.75 21.85
N GLN A 571 2.86 32.54 21.41
CA GLN A 571 1.49 32.07 21.11
C GLN A 571 1.29 31.73 19.63
N LYS A 572 2.29 32.00 18.77
CA LYS A 572 2.17 31.92 17.32
C LYS A 572 2.80 30.63 16.79
N TRP A 573 1.98 29.81 16.13
CA TRP A 573 2.35 28.48 15.65
C TRP A 573 2.16 28.37 14.15
N TYR A 574 3.21 27.99 13.42
CA TYR A 574 3.13 27.69 12.01
C TYR A 574 2.67 26.25 11.82
N LEU A 575 1.46 26.08 11.33
CA LEU A 575 0.94 24.79 10.89
C LEU A 575 1.57 24.46 9.54
N ASN A 576 2.21 23.30 9.47
CA ASN A 576 2.75 22.76 8.24
C ASN A 576 2.23 21.33 8.04
N ASN A 577 1.40 21.15 7.01
CA ASN A 577 0.94 19.84 6.56
C ASN A 577 2.11 19.05 5.98
N ILE A 578 2.35 17.85 6.49
CA ILE A 578 3.48 16.97 6.10
C ILE A 578 3.01 15.68 5.41
N GLY A 579 1.75 15.63 4.96
CA GLY A 579 1.14 14.47 4.30
C GLY A 579 0.48 13.48 5.28
N ASN A 580 -0.28 12.51 4.75
CA ASN A 580 -0.96 11.46 5.53
C ASN A 580 -1.86 11.96 6.68
N GLY A 581 -2.47 13.14 6.54
CA GLY A 581 -3.30 13.75 7.59
C GLY A 581 -2.50 14.24 8.81
N CYS A 582 -1.18 14.34 8.69
CA CYS A 582 -0.28 14.80 9.75
C CYS A 582 0.16 16.25 9.51
N VAL A 583 0.34 16.97 10.62
CA VAL A 583 0.85 18.33 10.69
C VAL A 583 2.02 18.41 11.66
N THR A 584 2.88 19.41 11.46
CA THR A 584 3.84 19.90 12.45
C THR A 584 3.45 21.31 12.87
N LEU A 585 3.77 21.69 14.11
CA LEU A 585 3.47 23.02 14.67
C LEU A 585 4.79 23.70 15.08
N LYS A 586 5.31 24.59 14.23
CA LYS A 586 6.57 25.31 14.49
C LYS A 586 6.31 26.60 15.30
N SER A 587 7.06 26.82 16.36
CA SER A 587 6.96 28.05 17.16
C SER A 587 7.57 29.26 16.45
N ALA A 588 6.99 30.45 16.62
CA ALA A 588 7.61 31.69 16.12
C ALA A 588 8.85 32.14 16.92
N LEU A 589 9.19 31.46 18.02
CA LEU A 589 10.35 31.76 18.86
C LEU A 589 11.68 31.17 18.37
N GLY A 590 11.72 30.59 17.16
CA GLY A 590 12.94 30.10 16.54
C GLY A 590 12.75 28.81 15.75
N ASN A 591 13.79 27.98 15.69
CA ASN A 591 13.72 26.68 15.02
C ASN A 591 13.27 25.56 15.97
N PHE A 592 12.11 25.77 16.60
CA PHE A 592 11.52 24.83 17.56
C PHE A 592 10.15 24.36 17.08
N MET A 593 9.81 23.10 17.36
CA MET A 593 8.49 22.52 17.11
C MET A 593 7.82 22.14 18.42
N LEU A 594 6.48 22.12 18.41
CA LEU A 594 5.70 21.47 19.46
C LEU A 594 6.10 20.00 19.54
N ASP A 595 6.32 19.51 20.75
CA ASP A 595 7.01 18.25 21.03
C ASP A 595 6.39 17.56 22.24
N VAL A 596 6.04 16.28 22.07
CA VAL A 596 5.69 15.41 23.20
C VAL A 596 6.98 14.93 23.85
N CYS A 597 7.21 15.28 25.11
CA CYS A 597 8.48 15.04 25.79
C CYS A 597 8.92 13.56 25.72
N ASN A 598 10.14 13.34 25.21
CA ASN A 598 10.76 12.03 24.97
C ASN A 598 9.96 11.10 24.02
N GLY A 599 8.95 11.60 23.32
CA GLY A 599 8.04 10.77 22.52
C GLY A 599 7.30 9.71 23.33
N ALA A 600 7.16 9.90 24.65
CA ALA A 600 6.50 8.91 25.50
C ALA A 600 5.03 8.74 25.11
N ASN A 601 4.44 7.60 25.45
CA ASN A 601 3.03 7.28 25.17
C ASN A 601 2.24 7.07 26.47
N ASN A 602 2.43 7.97 27.44
CA ASN A 602 1.76 7.92 28.74
C ASN A 602 0.83 9.13 28.90
N ASP A 603 -0.30 8.93 29.56
CA ASP A 603 -1.16 10.04 29.98
C ASP A 603 -0.39 10.97 30.95
N GLY A 604 -0.57 12.27 30.78
CA GLY A 604 0.16 13.28 31.53
C GLY A 604 1.59 13.56 31.04
N THR A 605 2.05 12.93 29.94
CA THR A 605 3.37 13.30 29.37
C THR A 605 3.35 14.76 28.95
N ASN A 606 4.36 15.50 29.39
CA ASN A 606 4.47 16.93 29.14
C ASN A 606 4.57 17.26 27.65
N VAL A 607 3.98 18.39 27.25
CA VAL A 607 4.17 18.99 25.93
C VAL A 607 5.09 20.20 26.08
N GLN A 608 6.11 20.28 25.23
CA GLN A 608 7.16 21.28 25.27
C GLN A 608 7.44 21.79 23.85
N ILE A 609 8.33 22.77 23.73
CA ILE A 609 9.03 22.99 22.46
C ILE A 609 10.40 22.32 22.49
N TYR A 610 10.81 21.75 21.36
CA TYR A 610 12.13 21.17 21.20
C TYR A 610 12.72 21.57 19.84
N ASN A 611 14.03 21.37 19.65
CA ASN A 611 14.69 21.62 18.37
C ASN A 611 13.89 20.94 17.25
N ALA A 612 13.72 21.59 16.10
CA ALA A 612 13.02 20.96 14.99
C ALA A 612 13.84 19.78 14.43
N TYR A 613 13.31 18.55 14.51
CA TYR A 613 13.89 17.36 13.88
C TYR A 613 12.85 16.50 13.14
N GLY A 614 11.54 16.76 13.31
CA GLY A 614 10.49 16.30 12.39
C GLY A 614 10.05 14.83 12.57
N HIS A 615 10.47 14.15 13.64
CA HIS A 615 10.03 12.79 13.95
C HIS A 615 8.68 12.75 14.69
N THR A 616 8.18 11.54 14.97
CA THR A 616 6.84 11.29 15.52
C THR A 616 6.44 12.07 16.79
N PRO A 617 7.34 12.48 17.72
CA PRO A 617 6.95 13.33 18.86
C PRO A 617 6.54 14.76 18.47
N GLN A 618 6.92 15.20 17.27
CA GLN A 618 6.65 16.54 16.71
C GLN A 618 5.55 16.53 15.64
N GLN A 619 4.94 15.36 15.41
CA GLN A 619 3.90 15.16 14.42
C GLN A 619 2.55 14.97 15.11
N PHE A 620 1.53 15.61 14.57
CA PHE A 620 0.17 15.60 15.11
C PHE A 620 -0.84 15.37 14.00
N SER A 621 -2.05 14.94 14.32
CA SER A 621 -3.17 14.92 13.37
C SER A 621 -4.32 15.78 13.90
N LEU A 622 -4.99 16.50 13.00
CA LEU A 622 -6.14 17.31 13.33
C LEU A 622 -7.41 16.51 13.11
N LYS A 623 -8.03 16.09 14.21
CA LYS A 623 -9.28 15.34 14.18
C LYS A 623 -10.45 16.31 14.36
N PRO A 624 -11.32 16.51 13.35
CA PRO A 624 -12.49 17.37 13.50
C PRO A 624 -13.40 16.89 14.64
N SER A 625 -13.92 17.84 15.41
CA SER A 625 -14.98 17.58 16.39
C SER A 625 -16.38 17.72 15.76
N SER A 626 -17.44 17.47 16.53
CA SER A 626 -18.81 17.76 16.11
C SER A 626 -19.12 19.27 15.99
N LYS A 627 -18.22 20.14 16.48
CA LYS A 627 -18.33 21.60 16.37
C LYS A 627 -17.50 22.07 15.17
N SER A 628 -18.12 22.83 14.27
CA SER A 628 -17.44 23.41 13.10
C SER A 628 -16.25 24.28 13.52
N GLY A 629 -15.11 24.12 12.85
CA GLY A 629 -13.88 24.87 13.13
C GLY A 629 -13.15 24.49 14.42
N ILE A 630 -13.58 23.41 15.10
CA ILE A 630 -12.98 22.90 16.33
C ILE A 630 -12.39 21.51 16.09
N TYR A 631 -11.15 21.32 16.54
CA TYR A 631 -10.33 20.13 16.29
C TYR A 631 -9.75 19.58 17.58
N ALA A 632 -9.59 18.27 17.67
CA ALA A 632 -8.61 17.68 18.58
C ALA A 632 -7.25 17.60 17.88
N ILE A 633 -6.18 17.87 18.63
CA ILE A 633 -4.80 17.72 18.13
C ILE A 633 -4.27 16.39 18.68
N THR A 634 -4.38 15.32 17.88
CA THR A 634 -3.93 13.98 18.30
C THR A 634 -2.43 13.80 18.06
N THR A 635 -1.77 13.05 18.94
CA THR A 635 -0.31 12.88 18.93
C THR A 635 0.11 11.66 18.10
N MET A 636 1.07 11.80 17.19
CA MET A 636 1.46 10.68 16.33
C MET A 636 2.36 9.66 17.05
N CYS A 637 3.11 10.07 18.08
CA CYS A 637 3.82 9.14 18.96
C CYS A 637 2.90 8.19 19.75
N SER A 638 1.61 8.51 19.89
CA SER A 638 0.59 7.61 20.47
C SER A 638 -0.23 6.86 19.40
N ASN A 639 0.15 6.94 18.13
CA ASN A 639 -0.67 6.50 16.99
C ASN A 639 -2.08 7.11 16.97
N GLY A 640 -2.22 8.38 17.38
CA GLY A 640 -3.48 9.10 17.37
C GLY A 640 -4.47 8.70 18.48
N THR A 641 -4.03 7.89 19.46
CA THR A 641 -4.88 7.45 20.60
C THR A 641 -4.94 8.48 21.73
N LYS A 642 -4.00 9.44 21.75
CA LYS A 642 -3.93 10.55 22.70
C LYS A 642 -4.01 11.89 21.99
N ALA A 643 -4.47 12.92 22.69
CA ALA A 643 -4.57 14.29 22.21
C ALA A 643 -3.93 15.27 23.19
N LEU A 644 -3.61 16.48 22.71
CA LEU A 644 -3.26 17.60 23.58
C LEU A 644 -4.43 17.91 24.52
N ASP A 645 -4.10 18.13 25.78
CA ASP A 645 -5.02 18.20 26.91
C ASP A 645 -4.57 19.33 27.87
N ASP A 646 -5.49 20.20 28.30
CA ASP A 646 -5.22 21.07 29.46
C ASP A 646 -5.32 20.28 30.77
N SER A 647 -4.19 20.20 31.45
CA SER A 647 -4.04 19.36 32.63
C SER A 647 -5.11 19.65 33.69
N ASN A 648 -5.77 18.59 34.16
CA ASN A 648 -6.82 18.63 35.17
C ASN A 648 -8.02 19.54 34.84
N PHE A 649 -8.30 19.79 33.55
CA PHE A 649 -9.37 20.69 33.10
C PHE A 649 -9.21 22.12 33.64
N ALA A 650 -7.99 22.53 33.99
CA ALA A 650 -7.72 23.83 34.59
C ALA A 650 -7.88 24.97 33.56
N THR A 651 -8.34 26.12 34.04
CA THR A 651 -8.69 27.27 33.19
C THR A 651 -7.91 28.53 33.52
N THR A 652 -6.86 28.43 34.34
CA THR A 652 -6.01 29.56 34.77
C THR A 652 -4.83 29.77 33.84
N ASP A 653 -4.27 30.98 33.83
CA ASP A 653 -2.99 31.23 33.13
C ASP A 653 -1.87 30.37 33.71
N GLY A 654 -0.98 29.88 32.86
CA GLY A 654 0.06 28.92 33.22
C GLY A 654 -0.43 27.47 33.35
N THR A 655 -1.67 27.16 32.95
CA THR A 655 -2.14 25.77 32.94
C THR A 655 -1.27 24.93 32.01
N ASN A 656 -0.69 23.86 32.53
CA ASN A 656 0.18 22.99 31.75
C ASN A 656 -0.57 22.25 30.64
N VAL A 657 0.05 22.11 29.46
CA VAL A 657 -0.46 21.25 28.39
C VAL A 657 0.29 19.93 28.40
N CYS A 658 -0.44 18.83 28.43
CA CYS A 658 0.10 17.48 28.34
C CYS A 658 -0.60 16.72 27.20
N GLN A 659 -0.20 15.48 26.96
CA GLN A 659 -1.05 14.55 26.22
C GLN A 659 -1.87 13.69 27.18
N TRP A 660 -3.06 13.32 26.75
CA TRP A 660 -3.91 12.37 27.46
C TRP A 660 -4.73 11.51 26.48
N SER A 661 -5.16 10.33 26.91
CA SER A 661 -6.11 9.47 26.19
C SER A 661 -7.28 10.28 25.64
N TYR A 662 -7.54 10.14 24.33
CA TYR A 662 -8.53 10.96 23.66
C TYR A 662 -9.96 10.59 24.10
N THR A 663 -10.65 11.56 24.69
CA THR A 663 -12.04 11.46 25.17
C THR A 663 -13.00 12.35 24.39
N GLY A 664 -12.49 13.37 23.67
CA GLY A 664 -13.31 14.33 22.93
C GLY A 664 -13.95 15.42 23.79
N ASN A 665 -13.55 15.52 25.07
CA ASN A 665 -13.99 16.57 25.98
C ASN A 665 -13.42 17.94 25.59
N ASN A 666 -14.06 19.03 26.03
CA ASN A 666 -13.67 20.40 25.66
C ASN A 666 -12.20 20.74 26.01
N ASN A 667 -11.61 20.08 27.01
CA ASN A 667 -10.21 20.27 27.40
C ASN A 667 -9.20 19.69 26.38
N GLN A 668 -9.69 18.93 25.40
CA GLN A 668 -8.90 18.36 24.30
C GLN A 668 -9.23 18.98 22.94
N LEU A 669 -10.05 20.03 22.93
CA LEU A 669 -10.58 20.64 21.72
C LEU A 669 -10.03 22.06 21.53
N TRP A 670 -9.69 22.39 20.29
CA TRP A 670 -8.91 23.55 19.93
C TRP A 670 -9.49 24.24 18.69
N SER A 671 -9.57 25.57 18.70
CA SER A 671 -9.79 26.36 17.48
C SER A 671 -8.47 26.90 16.96
N PHE A 672 -8.36 27.00 15.63
CA PHE A 672 -7.21 27.57 14.94
C PHE A 672 -7.60 28.92 14.36
N GLU A 673 -7.02 29.99 14.88
CA GLU A 673 -7.28 31.37 14.48
C GLU A 673 -6.11 31.86 13.61
N PRO A 674 -6.29 32.05 12.29
CA PRO A 674 -5.21 32.55 11.43
C PRO A 674 -4.70 33.90 11.92
N THR A 675 -3.38 34.09 11.94
CA THR A 675 -2.81 35.42 12.22
C THR A 675 -2.84 36.24 10.95
N ASN A 676 -3.47 37.42 10.97
CA ASN A 676 -3.36 38.37 9.86
C ASN A 676 -1.89 38.82 9.75
N ASN A 677 -1.20 38.36 8.73
CA ASN A 677 0.17 38.76 8.39
C ASN A 677 0.23 39.13 6.91
#